data_AF-A0A812V6P9-F1
#
_entry.id   AF-A0A812V6P9-F1
#
_cell.length_a   1.000
_cell.length_b   1.000
_cell.length_c   1.000
_cell.angle_alpha   90.00
_cell.angle_beta   90.00
_cell.angle_gamma   90.00
#
_symmetry.space_group_name_H-M   'P 1'
#
loop_
_entity.id
_entity.type
_entity.pdbx_description
1 polymer ?
#
loop_
_entity_poly.entity_id
_entity_poly.type
_entity_poly.pdbx_seq_one_letter_code
_entity_poly.pdbx_strand_id
1 'polypeptide(L)'
;MIDNGEGSECNEQLLRIHEALKTIRDHDVFKDIDNAKPLTVSQGASQTPYDRAQAQAALGNNSCYTCGANFFWADQIWLPNHRVTNNSGQILALQARFLPPLEPPATFPFTVTVAVDSANDEVLEGKGFQRLSPAEPCHAMLYSIQEAITGKADAAVLQAWRKLLLTTPFRFELVAMGEPRYWKAANLREDIVEKGVMVTMSARQRIYDVVGFKKAKEKALGASLTSQQVADAYTARLKLSSQAERITKSFVDAAVQVHDKVFKSERSRIMLAWCDRHFLSKNPWDSVYLMQDLAVRAQSPDLIAECLHGLVDGFRMGFLKKGTFVSSVLRDPRQSYIEVLKLKVKLRDALLTDWLDSTSMPQSWKQKLREAFSSFDAVRERYSSYPDEEQAASAWVLGAPESVSLAADLLDQLIYKDNFDGRFKDAVKTHHETADFLDYPSVKSKIAEVEDALRKESKPTVADPATATDGGSTSAAASTAATQPSKASTDSPANATGFQKLSSSEQDEWRAFMLKQLRATLRFIPDSGSANQLEQSLKDNPYAVLQGDPLGTVLLHFDVKKSGEAATRPDLRKTPLREAPYCRAVRAVLEARGKSPGQPGTLNSAEIAVVLDGGRPGNRKKLLQPWKVGTRLEMNEDEDDEAAAPAEDDEDDDQKPGLVIEPLMIGVQRKKPCDQTHEMPGNSYAETTGDVLRHVRQPPQLAIARTEALRGHHQRRLAVWGGSSNTCRRVASPLAGEKTIVRQEKHPPGGRKDRGGK
;
A
#
# COMPACT_ATOMS: atom_id res chain seq x y z
N MET A 1 26.62 -4.93 26.50
CA MET A 1 25.55 -4.56 25.53
C MET A 1 24.28 -5.22 26.02
N ILE A 2 23.20 -4.45 26.18
CA ILE A 2 21.95 -4.96 26.78
C ILE A 2 21.16 -5.68 25.68
N ASP A 3 21.10 -7.00 25.79
CA ASP A 3 20.32 -7.89 24.94
C ASP A 3 18.85 -7.91 25.40
N ASN A 4 18.17 -6.80 25.15
CA ASN A 4 16.70 -6.75 25.18
C ASN A 4 16.29 -6.62 23.72
N GLY A 5 15.31 -7.41 23.25
CA GLY A 5 14.79 -7.30 21.87
C GLY A 5 14.28 -5.90 21.46
N GLU A 6 14.31 -4.91 22.37
CA GLU A 6 14.16 -3.47 22.10
C GLU A 6 15.32 -2.88 21.26
N GLY A 7 16.50 -3.52 21.24
CA GLY A 7 17.66 -3.09 20.45
C GLY A 7 17.58 -3.41 18.96
N SER A 8 16.67 -4.29 18.54
CA SER A 8 16.63 -4.85 17.17
C SER A 8 16.44 -3.79 16.08
N GLU A 9 15.44 -2.92 16.22
CA GLU A 9 15.12 -1.90 15.20
C GLU A 9 16.20 -0.80 15.09
N CYS A 10 16.73 -0.33 16.23
CA CYS A 10 17.85 0.61 16.23
C CYS A 10 19.07 -0.02 15.56
N ASN A 11 19.34 -1.30 15.84
CA ASN A 11 20.45 -2.03 15.22
C ASN A 11 20.24 -2.17 13.70
N GLU A 12 19.04 -2.48 13.23
CA GLU A 12 18.75 -2.57 11.79
C GLU A 12 19.04 -1.24 11.07
N GLN A 13 18.58 -0.12 11.63
CA GLN A 13 18.86 1.20 11.07
C GLN A 13 20.36 1.53 11.10
N LEU A 14 21.06 1.19 12.18
CA LEU A 14 22.52 1.39 12.27
C LEU A 14 23.29 0.52 11.27
N LEU A 15 22.83 -0.71 11.01
CA LEU A 15 23.40 -1.59 9.99
C LEU A 15 23.24 -0.96 8.59
N ARG A 16 22.06 -0.42 8.27
CA ARG A 16 21.83 0.28 7.00
C ARG A 16 22.69 1.53 6.86
N ILE A 17 22.88 2.29 7.94
CA ILE A 17 23.79 3.44 7.94
C ILE A 17 25.23 2.99 7.70
N HIS A 18 25.67 1.90 8.36
CA HIS A 18 27.00 1.35 8.15
C HIS A 18 27.20 0.89 6.70
N GLU A 19 26.20 0.25 6.11
CA GLU A 19 26.21 -0.14 4.70
C GLU A 19 26.32 1.08 3.79
N ALA A 20 25.51 2.12 4.00
CA ALA A 20 25.58 3.36 3.24
C ALA A 20 26.96 4.03 3.35
N LEU A 21 27.52 4.12 4.56
CA LEU A 21 28.85 4.67 4.78
C LEU A 21 29.93 3.87 4.04
N LYS A 22 29.83 2.54 4.05
CA LYS A 22 30.74 1.65 3.31
C LYS A 22 30.62 1.90 1.80
N THR A 23 29.40 1.86 1.24
CA THR A 23 29.15 2.11 -0.18
C THR A 23 29.73 3.45 -0.64
N ILE A 24 29.58 4.51 0.17
CA ILE A 24 30.11 5.83 -0.15
C ILE A 24 31.64 5.80 -0.12
N ARG A 25 32.26 5.30 0.96
CA ARG A 25 33.72 5.31 1.13
C ARG A 25 34.46 4.46 0.10
N ASP A 26 33.86 3.36 -0.34
CA ASP A 26 34.46 2.45 -1.32
C ASP A 26 34.39 2.98 -2.76
N HIS A 27 33.59 4.03 -3.01
CA HIS A 27 33.41 4.58 -4.36
C HIS A 27 34.46 5.66 -4.71
N ASP A 28 35.07 5.56 -5.89
CA ASP A 28 36.23 6.39 -6.32
C ASP A 28 36.01 7.90 -6.21
N VAL A 29 34.82 8.40 -6.56
CA VAL A 29 34.47 9.83 -6.45
C VAL A 29 34.59 10.32 -5.00
N PHE A 30 34.35 9.46 -4.01
CA PHE A 30 34.41 9.79 -2.58
C PHE A 30 35.70 9.31 -1.92
N LYS A 31 36.74 9.01 -2.71
CA LYS A 31 38.06 8.68 -2.16
C LYS A 31 38.53 9.77 -1.18
N ASP A 32 39.07 9.30 -0.06
CA ASP A 32 39.56 10.11 1.07
C ASP A 32 38.54 11.11 1.63
N ILE A 33 37.22 10.86 1.47
CA ILE A 33 36.19 11.82 1.87
C ILE A 33 36.26 12.15 3.36
N ASP A 34 36.60 11.20 4.24
CA ASP A 34 36.75 11.45 5.68
C ASP A 34 37.88 12.45 5.99
N ASN A 35 38.91 12.53 5.12
CA ASN A 35 40.09 13.39 5.27
C ASN A 35 40.04 14.67 4.43
N ALA A 36 39.08 14.78 3.51
CA ALA A 36 38.92 15.95 2.66
C ALA A 36 38.62 17.21 3.49
N LYS A 37 39.23 18.33 3.08
CA LYS A 37 38.99 19.63 3.69
C LYS A 37 37.66 20.22 3.21
N PRO A 38 36.96 21.02 4.04
CA PRO A 38 35.78 21.76 3.60
C PRO A 38 36.12 22.68 2.43
N LEU A 39 35.18 22.87 1.51
CA LEU A 39 35.39 23.76 0.38
C LEU A 39 35.30 25.24 0.80
N THR A 40 36.08 26.08 0.15
CA THR A 40 36.03 27.54 0.33
C THR A 40 34.86 28.16 -0.43
N VAL A 41 34.50 29.41 -0.11
CA VAL A 41 33.51 30.19 -0.87
C VAL A 41 33.93 30.32 -2.34
N SER A 42 35.23 30.48 -2.62
CA SER A 42 35.76 30.51 -3.99
C SER A 42 35.62 29.18 -4.74
N GLN A 43 35.52 28.06 -4.03
CA GLN A 43 35.20 26.73 -4.58
C GLN A 43 33.68 26.47 -4.65
N GLY A 44 32.87 27.49 -4.38
CA GLY A 44 31.41 27.46 -4.49
C GLY A 44 30.71 26.94 -3.25
N ALA A 45 31.33 27.04 -2.06
CA ALA A 45 30.65 26.85 -0.77
C ALA A 45 29.75 28.05 -0.43
N SER A 46 28.65 27.80 0.29
CA SER A 46 27.73 28.86 0.75
C SER A 46 28.17 29.52 2.06
N GLN A 47 29.14 28.94 2.77
CA GLN A 47 29.65 29.41 4.06
C GLN A 47 31.18 29.38 4.07
N THR A 48 31.79 30.22 4.91
CA THR A 48 33.23 30.19 5.18
C THR A 48 33.59 28.81 5.76
N PRO A 49 34.66 28.16 5.27
CA PRO A 49 35.09 26.87 5.81
C PRO A 49 35.53 27.02 7.27
N TYR A 50 35.51 25.91 7.99
CA TYR A 50 35.98 25.84 9.38
C TYR A 50 37.37 26.46 9.56
N ASP A 51 37.49 27.31 10.57
CA ASP A 51 38.73 27.97 10.98
C ASP A 51 38.90 27.81 12.50
N ARG A 52 40.05 27.28 12.91
CA ARG A 52 40.31 26.91 14.30
C ARG A 52 40.36 28.13 15.23
N ALA A 53 41.04 29.19 14.82
CA ALA A 53 41.18 30.39 15.64
C ALA A 53 39.83 31.08 15.86
N GLN A 54 39.00 31.14 14.81
CA GLN A 54 37.64 31.65 14.91
C GLN A 54 36.76 30.74 15.77
N ALA A 55 36.88 29.42 15.63
CA ALA A 55 36.14 28.46 16.45
C ALA A 55 36.46 28.61 17.94
N GLN A 56 37.75 28.64 18.30
CA GLN A 56 38.20 28.81 19.67
C GLN A 56 37.70 30.13 20.29
N ALA A 57 37.83 31.24 19.54
CA ALA A 57 37.33 32.54 19.98
C ALA A 57 35.81 32.56 20.15
N ALA A 58 35.06 31.98 19.20
CA ALA A 58 33.60 31.96 19.24
C ALA A 58 33.05 31.04 20.34
N LEU A 59 33.67 29.87 20.55
CA LEU A 59 33.29 28.94 21.62
C LEU A 59 33.62 29.50 23.01
N GLY A 60 34.74 30.22 23.16
CA GLY A 60 35.10 30.89 24.41
C GLY A 60 34.15 32.03 24.79
N ASN A 61 33.62 32.76 23.80
CA ASN A 61 32.77 33.94 24.04
C ASN A 61 31.26 33.61 24.04
N ASN A 62 30.79 32.80 23.09
CA ASN A 62 29.37 32.58 22.81
C ASN A 62 28.94 31.12 22.98
N SER A 63 29.87 30.21 23.32
CA SER A 63 29.63 28.77 23.41
C SER A 63 29.13 28.12 22.11
N CYS A 64 29.20 28.82 20.98
CA CYS A 64 28.83 28.29 19.67
C CYS A 64 29.68 28.88 18.53
N TYR A 65 29.86 28.09 17.47
CA TYR A 65 30.54 28.50 16.24
C TYR A 65 29.86 27.88 15.01
N THR A 66 29.68 28.65 13.93
CA THR A 66 29.01 28.18 12.71
C THR A 66 29.90 28.36 11.49
N CYS A 67 30.01 27.33 10.65
CA CYS A 67 30.84 27.34 9.45
C CYS A 67 30.43 26.25 8.45
N GLY A 68 31.01 26.27 7.25
CA GLY A 68 31.02 25.11 6.35
C GLY A 68 32.03 24.07 6.83
N ALA A 69 31.63 22.81 6.93
CA ALA A 69 32.51 21.72 7.32
C ALA A 69 32.28 20.48 6.46
N ASN A 70 33.14 19.47 6.67
CA ASN A 70 32.97 18.16 6.07
C ASN A 70 31.95 17.36 6.90
N PHE A 71 30.91 16.88 6.24
CA PHE A 71 29.85 16.06 6.84
C PHE A 71 30.38 14.88 7.65
N PHE A 72 31.46 14.22 7.21
CA PHE A 72 32.06 13.06 7.86
C PHE A 72 32.85 13.41 9.14
N TRP A 73 32.97 14.68 9.51
CA TRP A 73 33.51 15.05 10.82
C TRP A 73 32.53 14.76 11.95
N ALA A 74 31.23 14.69 11.68
CA ALA A 74 30.25 14.22 12.64
C ALA A 74 30.20 12.69 12.69
N ASP A 75 30.06 12.13 13.89
CA ASP A 75 29.78 10.70 14.08
C ASP A 75 28.35 10.42 13.60
N GLN A 76 28.25 9.70 12.48
CA GLN A 76 26.97 9.39 11.85
C GLN A 76 26.22 8.25 12.54
N ILE A 77 26.92 7.45 13.36
CA ILE A 77 26.40 6.27 14.06
C ILE A 77 25.96 6.67 15.47
N TRP A 78 26.64 7.63 16.09
CA TRP A 78 26.26 8.12 17.40
C TRP A 78 24.90 8.81 17.40
N LEU A 79 24.08 8.46 18.40
CA LEU A 79 22.77 9.04 18.66
C LEU A 79 22.72 9.56 20.10
N PRO A 80 22.20 10.79 20.33
CA PRO A 80 21.98 11.32 21.67
C PRO A 80 21.11 10.40 22.55
N ASN A 81 20.16 9.70 21.92
CA ASN A 81 19.36 8.67 22.55
C ASN A 81 19.27 7.43 21.64
N HIS A 82 20.13 6.44 21.90
CA HIS A 82 20.16 5.16 21.14
C HIS A 82 18.92 4.27 21.38
N ARG A 83 18.03 4.64 22.30
CA ARG A 83 16.81 3.86 22.62
C ARG A 83 15.62 4.26 21.75
N VAL A 84 15.71 5.42 21.10
CA VAL A 84 14.66 5.93 20.23
C VAL A 84 15.02 5.53 18.81
N THR A 85 14.17 4.70 18.21
CA THR A 85 14.31 4.30 16.82
C THR A 85 14.04 5.50 15.91
N ASN A 86 14.78 5.62 14.80
CA ASN A 86 14.52 6.66 13.82
C ASN A 86 13.30 6.26 12.96
N ASN A 87 12.45 7.23 12.62
CA ASN A 87 11.32 6.98 11.73
C ASN A 87 11.81 6.93 10.28
N SER A 88 11.87 5.72 9.71
CA SER A 88 12.30 5.51 8.32
C SER A 88 11.40 6.23 7.31
N GLY A 89 10.11 6.38 7.59
CA GLY A 89 9.19 7.15 6.74
C GLY A 89 9.58 8.63 6.66
N GLN A 90 10.02 9.23 7.77
CA GLN A 90 10.49 10.63 7.76
C GLN A 90 11.79 10.78 6.98
N ILE A 91 12.70 9.81 7.09
CA ILE A 91 13.94 9.79 6.30
C ILE A 91 13.62 9.75 4.80
N LEU A 92 12.70 8.87 4.39
CA LEU A 92 12.24 8.77 2.99
C LEU A 92 11.52 10.05 2.53
N ALA A 93 10.70 10.66 3.38
CA ALA A 93 10.03 11.92 3.05
C ALA A 93 11.02 13.09 2.90
N LEU A 94 12.06 13.13 3.74
CA LEU A 94 13.15 14.10 3.64
C LEU A 94 13.96 13.91 2.37
N GLN A 95 14.29 12.66 2.03
CA GLN A 95 14.96 12.28 0.80
C GLN A 95 14.15 12.75 -0.42
N ALA A 96 12.89 12.33 -0.53
CA ALA A 96 12.04 12.66 -1.66
C ALA A 96 11.84 14.18 -1.84
N ARG A 97 11.80 14.95 -0.74
CA ARG A 97 11.51 16.40 -0.80
C ARG A 97 12.74 17.28 -0.97
N PHE A 98 13.86 16.94 -0.33
CA PHE A 98 15.00 17.84 -0.18
C PHE A 98 16.31 17.27 -0.69
N LEU A 99 16.42 15.94 -0.81
CA LEU A 99 17.65 15.24 -1.12
C LEU A 99 17.40 14.15 -2.18
N PRO A 100 16.74 14.46 -3.32
CA PRO A 100 16.48 13.43 -4.33
C PRO A 100 17.81 12.84 -4.85
N PRO A 101 17.95 11.50 -4.95
CA PRO A 101 19.23 10.84 -5.26
C PRO A 101 19.94 11.34 -6.51
N LEU A 102 19.17 11.66 -7.57
CA LEU A 102 19.69 12.08 -8.87
C LEU A 102 19.78 13.60 -9.06
N GLU A 103 19.27 14.39 -8.10
CA GLU A 103 19.26 15.86 -8.18
C GLU A 103 19.79 16.47 -6.87
N PRO A 104 21.09 16.34 -6.58
CA PRO A 104 21.66 16.82 -5.33
C PRO A 104 21.43 18.33 -5.18
N PRO A 105 20.93 18.82 -4.03
CA PRO A 105 20.74 20.24 -3.84
C PRO A 105 22.08 20.97 -3.83
N ALA A 106 22.08 22.25 -4.23
CA ALA A 106 23.29 23.08 -4.21
C ALA A 106 23.84 23.31 -2.78
N THR A 107 22.96 23.29 -1.78
CA THR A 107 23.28 23.49 -0.37
C THR A 107 22.46 22.55 0.49
N PHE A 108 23.07 21.99 1.54
CA PHE A 108 22.35 21.14 2.47
C PHE A 108 21.37 22.00 3.29
N PRO A 109 20.06 21.71 3.27
CA PRO A 109 19.06 22.62 3.83
C PRO A 109 18.99 22.59 5.36
N PHE A 110 19.78 21.73 6.01
CA PHE A 110 19.82 21.57 7.45
C PHE A 110 21.19 21.94 8.01
N THR A 111 21.25 22.33 9.27
CA THR A 111 22.51 22.57 9.99
C THR A 111 22.84 21.38 10.87
N VAL A 112 24.02 20.79 10.67
CA VAL A 112 24.52 19.71 11.51
C VAL A 112 25.11 20.33 12.78
N THR A 113 24.44 20.14 13.91
CA THR A 113 24.93 20.65 15.19
C THR A 113 25.70 19.55 15.89
N VAL A 114 26.93 19.83 16.33
CA VAL A 114 27.81 18.87 17.00
C VAL A 114 28.30 19.39 18.34
N ALA A 115 28.49 18.49 19.30
CA ALA A 115 28.98 18.83 20.63
C ALA A 115 30.52 18.84 20.70
N VAL A 116 31.06 19.81 21.43
CA VAL A 116 32.46 19.85 21.87
C VAL A 116 32.51 19.98 23.39
N ASP A 117 33.54 19.41 24.02
CA ASP A 117 33.68 19.38 25.48
C ASP A 117 34.42 20.59 26.05
N SER A 118 35.26 21.23 25.24
CA SER A 118 35.99 22.42 25.62
C SER A 118 36.21 23.31 24.39
N ALA A 119 36.52 24.58 24.62
CA ALA A 119 37.01 25.47 23.57
C ALA A 119 38.49 25.21 23.23
N ASN A 120 39.13 24.20 23.84
CA ASN A 120 40.55 23.94 23.63
C ASN A 120 40.82 23.25 22.28
N ASP A 121 42.01 23.53 21.79
CA ASP A 121 42.48 23.22 20.45
C ASP A 121 42.50 21.74 20.08
N GLU A 122 42.90 20.83 20.98
CA GLU A 122 43.04 19.40 20.65
C GLU A 122 41.70 18.73 20.31
N VAL A 123 40.62 19.16 20.96
CA VAL A 123 39.26 18.61 20.70
C VAL A 123 38.75 19.07 19.34
N LEU A 124 39.18 20.26 18.92
CA LEU A 124 38.73 20.92 17.68
C LEU A 124 39.43 20.42 16.41
N GLU A 125 40.49 19.61 16.55
CA GLU A 125 41.14 18.89 15.44
C GLU A 125 40.60 17.46 15.26
N GLY A 126 39.80 16.99 16.23
CA GLY A 126 39.20 15.66 16.20
C GLY A 126 38.20 15.47 15.06
N LYS A 127 37.90 14.20 14.76
CA LYS A 127 36.76 13.77 13.94
C LYS A 127 35.87 12.86 14.78
N GLY A 128 34.65 12.60 14.31
CA GLY A 128 33.68 11.81 15.06
C GLY A 128 32.98 12.62 16.14
N PHE A 129 32.67 13.89 15.87
CA PHE A 129 31.95 14.72 16.81
C PHE A 129 30.53 14.18 17.05
N GLN A 130 30.10 14.18 18.32
CA GLN A 130 28.77 13.73 18.70
C GLN A 130 27.70 14.69 18.19
N ARG A 131 26.87 14.25 17.24
CA ARG A 131 25.83 15.04 16.59
C ARG A 131 24.62 15.27 17.50
N LEU A 132 24.33 16.53 17.80
CA LEU A 132 23.16 16.97 18.58
C LEU A 132 21.92 17.26 17.72
N SER A 133 22.09 17.63 16.45
CA SER A 133 20.94 17.82 15.55
C SER A 133 20.20 16.50 15.27
N PRO A 134 18.92 16.53 14.86
CA PRO A 134 18.19 15.34 14.45
C PRO A 134 18.96 14.49 13.43
N ALA A 135 18.84 13.17 13.55
CA ALA A 135 19.62 12.23 12.76
C ALA A 135 18.99 12.00 11.37
N GLU A 136 17.68 12.17 11.25
CA GLU A 136 16.90 11.87 10.05
C GLU A 136 17.39 12.62 8.80
N PRO A 137 17.69 13.93 8.84
CA PRO A 137 18.24 14.62 7.67
C PRO A 137 19.62 14.11 7.25
N CYS A 138 20.47 13.74 8.21
CA CYS A 138 21.80 13.21 7.94
C CYS A 138 21.72 11.81 7.31
N HIS A 139 20.84 10.96 7.83
CA HIS A 139 20.60 9.63 7.28
C HIS A 139 19.94 9.69 5.89
N ALA A 140 19.03 10.64 5.67
CA ALA A 140 18.44 10.87 4.35
C ALA A 140 19.53 11.21 3.33
N MET A 141 20.50 12.07 3.68
CA MET A 141 21.62 12.38 2.79
C MET A 141 22.47 11.14 2.48
N LEU A 142 22.82 10.33 3.49
CA LEU A 142 23.59 9.09 3.30
C LEU A 142 22.86 8.11 2.36
N TYR A 143 21.57 7.88 2.58
CA TYR A 143 20.78 6.97 1.74
C TYR A 143 20.61 7.50 0.31
N SER A 144 20.49 8.81 0.13
CA SER A 144 20.41 9.43 -1.20
C SER A 144 21.68 9.22 -2.02
N ILE A 145 22.85 9.34 -1.37
CA ILE A 145 24.13 9.10 -2.03
C ILE A 145 24.30 7.60 -2.32
N GLN A 146 23.95 6.72 -1.36
CA GLN A 146 24.01 5.28 -1.55
C GLN A 146 23.12 4.84 -2.74
N GLU A 147 21.90 5.36 -2.83
CA GLU A 147 20.96 5.09 -3.91
C GLU A 147 21.48 5.61 -5.26
N ALA A 148 22.08 6.81 -5.29
CA ALA A 148 22.72 7.35 -6.48
C ALA A 148 23.89 6.47 -6.97
N ILE A 149 24.73 5.98 -6.05
CA ILE A 149 25.85 5.09 -6.38
C ILE A 149 25.33 3.75 -6.92
N THR A 150 24.42 3.10 -6.20
CA THR A 150 23.87 1.79 -6.58
C THR A 150 23.07 1.87 -7.89
N GLY A 151 22.37 2.99 -8.10
CA GLY A 151 21.69 3.32 -9.35
C GLY A 151 22.61 3.74 -10.50
N LYS A 152 23.94 3.73 -10.30
CA LYS A 152 24.96 4.12 -11.29
C LYS A 152 24.72 5.52 -11.86
N ALA A 153 24.40 6.47 -10.99
CA ALA A 153 24.27 7.88 -11.37
C ALA A 153 25.55 8.38 -12.04
N ASP A 154 25.41 9.40 -12.89
CA ASP A 154 26.54 9.94 -13.62
C ASP A 154 27.60 10.58 -12.68
N ALA A 155 28.81 10.74 -13.20
CA ALA A 155 29.90 11.31 -12.43
C ALA A 155 29.60 12.75 -11.96
N ALA A 156 28.80 13.52 -12.69
CA ALA A 156 28.48 14.90 -12.35
C ALA A 156 27.59 14.99 -11.11
N VAL A 157 26.58 14.13 -11.02
CA VAL A 157 25.69 13.96 -9.86
C VAL A 157 26.50 13.54 -8.64
N LEU A 158 27.39 12.56 -8.76
CA LEU A 158 28.22 12.11 -7.65
C LEU A 158 29.22 13.19 -7.19
N GLN A 159 29.77 13.99 -8.11
CA GLN A 159 30.60 15.15 -7.76
C GLN A 159 29.80 16.25 -7.06
N ALA A 160 28.54 16.48 -7.45
CA ALA A 160 27.65 17.40 -6.76
C ALA A 160 27.35 16.92 -5.32
N TRP A 161 27.12 15.62 -5.12
CA TRP A 161 27.04 15.04 -3.77
C TRP A 161 28.32 15.22 -2.97
N ARG A 162 29.51 14.97 -3.57
CA ARG A 162 30.80 15.21 -2.91
C ARG A 162 30.93 16.68 -2.49
N LYS A 163 30.58 17.62 -3.37
CA LYS A 163 30.58 19.05 -3.06
C LYS A 163 29.67 19.36 -1.87
N LEU A 164 28.46 18.79 -1.84
CA LEU A 164 27.51 18.98 -0.75
C LEU A 164 28.08 18.50 0.60
N LEU A 165 28.69 17.31 0.62
CA LEU A 165 29.35 16.75 1.81
C LEU A 165 30.46 17.66 2.35
N LEU A 166 31.20 18.34 1.47
CA LEU A 166 32.30 19.24 1.85
C LEU A 166 31.87 20.69 2.12
N THR A 167 30.59 21.01 1.94
CA THR A 167 30.00 22.35 2.16
C THR A 167 28.86 22.30 3.17
N THR A 168 28.77 21.22 3.94
CA THR A 168 27.68 21.02 4.89
C THR A 168 27.73 22.09 5.98
N PRO A 169 26.63 22.81 6.26
CA PRO A 169 26.56 23.76 7.35
C PRO A 169 26.71 23.07 8.71
N PHE A 170 27.70 23.47 9.49
CA PHE A 170 27.95 22.98 10.84
C PHE A 170 27.71 24.07 11.88
N ARG A 171 27.28 23.63 13.07
CA ARG A 171 27.25 24.42 14.29
C ARG A 171 27.92 23.63 15.42
N PHE A 172 29.06 24.10 15.89
CA PHE A 172 29.73 23.56 17.06
C PHE A 172 29.13 24.20 18.30
N GLU A 173 28.84 23.41 19.33
CA GLU A 173 28.34 23.91 20.62
C GLU A 173 29.06 23.25 21.80
N LEU A 174 29.41 24.08 22.78
CA LEU A 174 30.04 23.61 24.02
C LEU A 174 29.00 22.93 24.91
N VAL A 175 29.00 21.60 24.92
CA VAL A 175 28.02 20.79 25.67
C VAL A 175 28.71 19.60 26.33
N ALA A 176 28.71 19.60 27.66
CA ALA A 176 29.32 18.55 28.46
C ALA A 176 28.74 17.16 28.14
N MET A 177 29.60 16.15 28.13
CA MET A 177 29.20 14.75 27.91
C MET A 177 28.07 14.29 28.85
N GLY A 178 27.27 13.33 28.37
CA GLY A 178 26.21 12.68 29.14
C GLY A 178 24.84 13.35 28.95
N GLU A 179 24.11 13.50 30.05
CA GLU A 179 22.73 13.99 30.06
C GLU A 179 22.54 15.41 29.42
N PRO A 180 23.49 16.36 29.53
CA PRO A 180 23.36 17.65 28.86
C PRO A 180 23.24 17.56 27.34
N ARG A 181 23.99 16.66 26.69
CA ARG A 181 23.89 16.41 25.23
C ARG A 181 22.53 15.85 24.85
N TYR A 182 21.98 14.95 25.66
CA TYR A 182 20.64 14.41 25.46
C TYR A 182 19.57 15.53 25.45
N TRP A 183 19.53 16.36 26.49
CA TRP A 183 18.56 17.45 26.58
C TRP A 183 18.75 18.50 25.50
N LYS A 184 20.00 18.83 25.17
CA LYS A 184 20.29 19.80 24.11
C LYS A 184 19.82 19.29 22.74
N ALA A 185 20.06 18.01 22.43
CA ALA A 185 19.59 17.40 21.20
C ALA A 185 18.05 17.39 21.12
N ALA A 186 17.37 17.07 22.23
CA ALA A 186 15.91 17.11 22.29
C ALA A 186 15.37 18.54 22.04
N ASN A 187 15.97 19.57 22.65
CA ASN A 187 15.59 20.96 22.40
C ASN A 187 15.84 21.40 20.93
N LEU A 188 16.98 21.00 20.34
CA LEU A 188 17.25 21.32 18.93
C LEU A 188 16.23 20.67 17.99
N ARG A 189 15.74 19.46 18.31
CA ARG A 189 14.65 18.84 17.57
C ARG A 189 13.37 19.65 17.68
N GLU A 190 12.95 20.03 18.89
CA GLU A 190 11.75 20.84 19.11
C GLU A 190 11.84 22.21 18.42
N ASP A 191 13.01 22.85 18.43
CA ASP A 191 13.25 24.12 17.71
C ASP A 191 13.05 23.97 16.18
N ILE A 192 13.38 22.80 15.61
CA ILE A 192 13.14 22.50 14.20
C ILE A 192 11.66 22.21 13.97
N VAL A 193 11.01 21.46 14.87
CA VAL A 193 9.57 21.16 14.81
C VAL A 193 8.74 22.45 14.80
N GLU A 194 9.09 23.43 15.63
CA GLU A 194 8.44 24.74 15.67
C GLU A 194 8.50 25.46 14.32
N LYS A 195 9.58 25.26 13.56
CA LYS A 195 9.77 25.83 12.21
C LYS A 195 9.14 24.97 11.10
N GLY A 196 8.75 23.73 11.40
CA GLY A 196 8.10 22.81 10.47
C GLY A 196 8.12 21.34 10.92
N VAL A 197 7.19 20.54 10.43
CA VAL A 197 6.87 19.19 10.96
C VAL A 197 7.84 18.07 10.50
N MET A 198 9.00 18.40 9.92
CA MET A 198 9.81 17.44 9.15
C MET A 198 10.58 16.40 10.00
N VAL A 199 10.68 16.61 11.31
CA VAL A 199 11.43 15.74 12.26
C VAL A 199 10.69 15.53 13.59
N THR A 200 9.38 15.71 13.60
CA THR A 200 8.54 15.53 14.78
C THR A 200 8.58 14.08 15.26
N MET A 201 8.84 13.84 16.55
CA MET A 201 8.81 12.47 17.07
C MET A 201 7.40 11.90 17.03
N SER A 202 7.25 10.68 16.53
CA SER A 202 5.98 9.94 16.64
C SER A 202 5.64 9.64 18.10
N ALA A 203 4.38 9.36 18.39
CA ALA A 203 3.96 8.94 19.74
C ALA A 203 4.78 7.73 20.23
N ARG A 204 5.08 6.78 19.33
CA ARG A 204 5.94 5.62 19.60
C ARG A 204 7.35 6.03 20.00
N GLN A 205 7.99 6.91 19.24
CA GLN A 205 9.32 7.42 19.55
C GLN A 205 9.35 8.17 20.90
N ARG A 206 8.30 8.96 21.20
CA ARG A 206 8.18 9.66 22.49
C ARG A 206 8.04 8.71 23.68
N ILE A 207 7.35 7.58 23.51
CA ILE A 207 7.26 6.54 24.55
C ILE A 207 8.65 5.95 24.82
N TYR A 208 9.40 5.57 23.77
CA TYR A 208 10.77 5.08 23.92
C TYR A 208 11.69 6.10 24.59
N ASP A 209 11.54 7.37 24.24
CA ASP A 209 12.32 8.45 24.83
C ASP A 209 12.09 8.56 26.34
N VAL A 210 10.82 8.72 26.75
CA VAL A 210 10.44 8.89 28.16
C VAL A 210 10.74 7.66 29.00
N VAL A 211 10.34 6.47 28.54
CA VAL A 211 10.57 5.23 29.28
C VAL A 211 12.06 4.88 29.31
N GLY A 212 12.76 5.10 28.20
CA GLY A 212 14.21 4.93 28.11
C GLY A 212 14.95 5.85 29.08
N PHE A 213 14.59 7.14 29.13
CA PHE A 213 15.14 8.10 30.09
C PHE A 213 14.89 7.65 31.53
N LYS A 214 13.64 7.29 31.87
CA LYS A 214 13.27 6.78 33.19
C LYS A 214 14.14 5.59 33.61
N LYS A 215 14.18 4.51 32.80
CA LYS A 215 14.96 3.29 33.10
C LYS A 215 16.44 3.60 33.33
N ALA A 216 17.03 4.47 32.51
CA ALA A 216 18.45 4.81 32.64
C ALA A 216 18.76 5.68 33.86
N LYS A 217 17.88 6.62 34.17
CA LYS A 217 18.03 7.48 35.34
C LYS A 217 17.84 6.67 36.63
N GLU A 218 16.88 5.74 36.64
CA GLU A 218 16.69 4.79 37.74
C GLU A 218 17.93 3.92 37.94
N LYS A 219 18.52 3.40 36.85
CA LYS A 219 19.78 2.65 36.89
C LYS A 219 20.94 3.48 37.44
N ALA A 220 21.06 4.74 37.03
CA ALA A 220 22.14 5.63 37.48
C ALA A 220 22.00 6.04 38.94
N LEU A 221 20.76 6.21 39.44
CA LEU A 221 20.48 6.58 40.82
C LEU A 221 20.42 5.37 41.77
N GLY A 222 20.25 4.16 41.24
CA GLY A 222 19.98 2.96 42.05
C GLY A 222 18.62 3.00 42.76
N ALA A 223 17.67 3.81 42.27
CA ALA A 223 16.36 4.02 42.87
C ALA A 223 15.27 4.19 41.80
N SER A 224 14.03 3.81 42.11
CA SER A 224 12.91 4.02 41.19
C SER A 224 12.45 5.48 41.19
N LEU A 225 12.09 5.99 40.01
CA LEU A 225 11.53 7.32 39.80
C LEU A 225 10.03 7.22 39.62
N THR A 226 9.32 8.11 40.30
CA THR A 226 7.88 8.31 40.08
C THR A 226 7.64 9.01 38.75
N SER A 227 6.46 8.79 38.16
CA SER A 227 6.05 9.46 36.92
C SER A 227 6.03 10.98 37.02
N GLN A 228 5.76 11.52 38.22
CA GLN A 228 5.82 12.97 38.47
C GLN A 228 7.25 13.48 38.38
N GLN A 229 8.23 12.81 39.02
CA GLN A 229 9.64 13.21 38.95
C GLN A 229 10.19 13.20 37.52
N VAL A 230 9.76 12.23 36.71
CA VAL A 230 10.12 12.19 35.29
C VAL A 230 9.50 13.37 34.55
N ALA A 231 8.20 13.64 34.72
CA ALA A 231 7.53 14.78 34.09
C ALA A 231 8.15 16.14 34.49
N ASP A 232 8.52 16.30 35.76
CA ASP A 232 9.19 17.50 36.26
C ASP A 232 10.57 17.69 35.62
N ALA A 233 11.33 16.60 35.43
CA ALA A 233 12.63 16.64 34.76
C ALA A 233 12.52 17.11 33.30
N TYR A 234 11.51 16.63 32.57
CA TYR A 234 11.22 17.09 31.21
C TYR A 234 10.77 18.55 31.19
N THR A 235 9.84 18.94 32.08
CA THR A 235 9.34 20.32 32.17
C THR A 235 10.46 21.31 32.48
N ALA A 236 11.43 20.92 33.31
CA ALA A 236 12.55 21.77 33.70
C ALA A 236 13.60 21.98 32.59
N ARG A 237 13.70 21.06 31.62
CA ARG A 237 14.85 21.01 30.68
C ARG A 237 14.48 21.00 29.20
N LEU A 238 13.26 20.63 28.86
CA LEU A 238 12.78 20.54 27.49
C LEU A 238 11.83 21.69 27.19
N LYS A 239 12.18 22.51 26.19
CA LYS A 239 11.31 23.51 25.59
C LYS A 239 10.56 22.84 24.45
N LEU A 240 9.37 22.33 24.76
CA LEU A 240 8.51 21.71 23.76
C LEU A 240 8.00 22.75 22.76
N SER A 241 7.89 22.34 21.49
CA SER A 241 7.21 23.11 20.46
C SER A 241 5.74 23.34 20.83
N SER A 242 5.15 24.41 20.29
CA SER A 242 3.76 24.78 20.52
C SER A 242 2.75 23.71 20.04
N GLN A 243 3.18 22.84 19.13
CA GLN A 243 2.41 21.73 18.57
C GLN A 243 2.62 20.42 19.32
N ALA A 244 3.64 20.31 20.17
CA ALA A 244 3.94 19.08 20.90
C ALA A 244 3.07 18.93 22.15
N GLU A 245 2.55 17.72 22.35
CA GLU A 245 1.87 17.33 23.58
C GLU A 245 2.81 17.46 24.79
N ARG A 246 2.32 17.95 25.93
CA ARG A 246 3.12 18.11 27.14
C ARG A 246 3.40 16.77 27.82
N ILE A 247 4.63 16.58 28.32
CA ILE A 247 5.02 15.40 29.09
C ILE A 247 4.58 15.59 30.55
N THR A 248 3.31 15.30 30.81
CA THR A 248 2.72 15.35 32.16
C THR A 248 2.91 14.03 32.91
N LYS A 249 2.61 13.98 34.21
CA LYS A 249 2.56 12.71 34.97
C LYS A 249 1.70 11.66 34.27
N SER A 250 0.52 12.04 33.78
CA SER A 250 -0.39 11.12 33.09
C SER A 250 0.17 10.60 31.78
N PHE A 251 0.94 11.42 31.05
CA PHE A 251 1.65 11.01 29.84
C PHE A 251 2.70 9.94 30.19
N VAL A 252 3.49 10.17 31.24
CA VAL A 252 4.51 9.21 31.68
C VAL A 252 3.88 7.89 32.15
N ASP A 253 2.79 7.95 32.92
CA ASP A 253 2.03 6.77 33.34
C ASP A 253 1.52 5.97 32.12
N ALA A 254 0.94 6.65 31.13
CA ALA A 254 0.47 6.04 29.90
C ALA A 254 1.62 5.44 29.07
N ALA A 255 2.73 6.16 28.93
CA ALA A 255 3.90 5.71 28.19
C ALA A 255 4.51 4.44 28.79
N VAL A 256 4.66 4.37 30.12
CA VAL A 256 5.13 3.16 30.81
C VAL A 256 4.17 2.00 30.57
N GLN A 257 2.85 2.23 30.71
CA GLN A 257 1.86 1.18 30.47
C GLN A 257 1.88 0.66 29.03
N VAL A 258 1.96 1.55 28.04
CA VAL A 258 2.04 1.17 26.62
C VAL A 258 3.32 0.41 26.34
N HIS A 259 4.45 0.88 26.87
CA HIS A 259 5.73 0.19 26.74
C HIS A 259 5.65 -1.25 27.28
N ASP A 260 5.10 -1.44 28.48
CA ASP A 260 5.11 -2.73 29.15
C ASP A 260 4.05 -3.71 28.64
N LYS A 261 2.94 -3.20 28.07
CA LYS A 261 1.83 -4.03 27.57
C LYS A 261 1.78 -4.16 26.05
N VAL A 262 2.00 -3.07 25.32
CA VAL A 262 1.88 -3.03 23.85
C VAL A 262 3.23 -3.36 23.22
N PHE A 263 4.32 -2.68 23.61
CA PHE A 263 5.63 -2.85 22.97
C PHE A 263 6.35 -4.15 23.40
N LYS A 264 5.78 -4.87 24.35
CA LYS A 264 6.23 -6.22 24.70
C LYS A 264 5.97 -7.23 23.59
N SER A 265 4.93 -7.02 22.78
CA SER A 265 4.64 -7.84 21.60
C SER A 265 5.40 -7.32 20.39
N GLU A 266 6.24 -8.18 19.79
CA GLU A 266 6.98 -7.82 18.57
C GLU A 266 6.04 -7.47 17.41
N ARG A 267 4.94 -8.22 17.27
CA ARG A 267 3.91 -7.96 16.26
C ARG A 267 3.36 -6.53 16.38
N SER A 268 3.10 -6.07 17.61
CA SER A 268 2.62 -4.71 17.85
C SER A 268 3.66 -3.65 17.53
N ARG A 269 4.94 -3.91 17.84
CA ARG A 269 6.05 -2.99 17.53
C ARG A 269 6.21 -2.81 16.02
N ILE A 270 6.30 -3.92 15.29
CA ILE A 270 6.41 -3.92 13.83
C ILE A 270 5.24 -3.17 13.20
N MET A 271 4.01 -3.44 13.65
CA MET A 271 2.81 -2.78 13.11
C MET A 271 2.81 -1.26 13.36
N LEU A 272 3.20 -0.81 14.57
CA LEU A 272 3.29 0.62 14.86
C LEU A 272 4.45 1.31 14.12
N ALA A 273 5.59 0.62 13.96
CA ALA A 273 6.70 1.10 13.15
C ALA A 273 6.31 1.22 11.66
N TRP A 274 5.53 0.26 11.15
CA TRP A 274 4.93 0.33 9.82
C TRP A 274 3.98 1.53 9.71
N CYS A 275 3.10 1.77 10.69
CA CYS A 275 2.21 2.94 10.70
C CYS A 275 2.99 4.26 10.68
N ASP A 276 4.05 4.37 11.49
CA ASP A 276 4.95 5.52 11.51
C ASP A 276 5.60 5.77 10.14
N ARG A 277 6.01 4.71 9.45
CA ARG A 277 6.66 4.77 8.15
C ARG A 277 5.71 5.20 7.03
N HIS A 278 4.51 4.63 7.00
CA HIS A 278 3.61 4.76 5.84
C HIS A 278 2.60 5.90 5.98
N PHE A 279 2.16 6.24 7.19
CA PHE A 279 1.15 7.27 7.38
C PHE A 279 1.69 8.64 7.77
N LEU A 280 2.89 8.72 8.37
CA LEU A 280 3.49 9.98 8.82
C LEU A 280 2.49 10.83 9.64
N SER A 281 2.13 12.03 9.15
CA SER A 281 1.17 12.93 9.80
C SER A 281 -0.27 12.43 9.79
N LYS A 282 -0.58 11.38 9.01
CA LYS A 282 -1.89 10.73 8.96
C LYS A 282 -1.96 9.48 9.85
N ASN A 283 -0.91 9.19 10.64
CA ASN A 283 -0.88 8.02 11.51
C ASN A 283 -2.09 8.04 12.46
N PRO A 284 -2.96 7.00 12.45
CA PRO A 284 -4.10 6.93 13.36
C PRO A 284 -3.69 6.67 14.82
N TRP A 285 -2.44 6.27 15.07
CA TRP A 285 -1.85 6.07 16.40
C TRP A 285 -0.92 7.22 16.78
N ASP A 286 -1.36 8.46 16.57
CA ASP A 286 -0.60 9.68 16.81
C ASP A 286 -0.58 10.14 18.29
N SER A 287 -1.20 9.38 19.20
CA SER A 287 -1.25 9.69 20.63
C SER A 287 -0.94 8.48 21.52
N VAL A 288 -0.20 8.73 22.61
CA VAL A 288 0.11 7.73 23.65
C VAL A 288 -1.17 7.22 24.33
N TYR A 289 -2.17 8.08 24.49
CA TYR A 289 -3.43 7.71 25.14
C TYR A 289 -4.28 6.77 24.28
N LEU A 290 -4.20 6.84 22.94
CA LEU A 290 -4.88 5.89 22.06
C LEU A 290 -4.30 4.47 22.23
N MET A 291 -2.98 4.36 22.25
CA MET A 291 -2.30 3.08 22.51
C MET A 291 -2.57 2.57 23.93
N GLN A 292 -2.72 3.46 24.92
CA GLN A 292 -3.10 3.11 26.28
C GLN A 292 -4.54 2.56 26.32
N ASP A 293 -5.49 3.24 25.67
CA ASP A 293 -6.89 2.83 25.59
C ASP A 293 -7.02 1.46 24.91
N LEU A 294 -6.22 1.21 23.86
CA LEU A 294 -6.08 -0.12 23.25
C LEU A 294 -5.64 -1.17 24.28
N ALA A 295 -4.55 -0.91 25.01
CA ALA A 295 -4.01 -1.85 26.01
C ALA A 295 -5.01 -2.16 27.13
N VAL A 296 -5.74 -1.15 27.59
CA VAL A 296 -6.78 -1.30 28.62
C VAL A 296 -7.95 -2.13 28.12
N ARG A 297 -8.37 -1.93 26.87
CA ARG A 297 -9.59 -2.57 26.33
C ARG A 297 -9.35 -4.00 25.83
N ALA A 298 -8.22 -4.25 25.19
CA ALA A 298 -7.87 -5.58 24.66
C ALA A 298 -7.35 -6.54 25.75
N GLN A 299 -6.80 -6.01 26.85
CA GLN A 299 -6.40 -6.71 28.08
C GLN A 299 -5.22 -7.70 27.96
N SER A 300 -5.21 -8.61 26.99
CA SER A 300 -4.13 -9.61 26.80
C SER A 300 -3.15 -9.20 25.69
N PRO A 301 -1.87 -9.61 25.76
CA PRO A 301 -0.88 -9.28 24.72
C PRO A 301 -1.29 -9.72 23.32
N ASP A 302 -1.89 -10.91 23.18
CA ASP A 302 -2.33 -11.44 21.89
C ASP A 302 -3.52 -10.65 21.34
N LEU A 303 -4.52 -10.35 22.18
CA LEU A 303 -5.66 -9.53 21.76
C LEU A 303 -5.24 -8.09 21.46
N ILE A 304 -4.24 -7.54 22.16
CA ILE A 304 -3.68 -6.22 21.84
C ILE A 304 -3.11 -6.23 20.43
N ALA A 305 -2.32 -7.25 20.07
CA ALA A 305 -1.73 -7.38 18.75
C ALA A 305 -2.79 -7.58 17.66
N GLU A 306 -3.75 -8.50 17.87
CA GLU A 306 -4.83 -8.76 16.92
C GLU A 306 -5.74 -7.53 16.72
N CYS A 307 -6.10 -6.83 17.80
CA CYS A 307 -6.94 -5.63 17.72
C CYS A 307 -6.20 -4.45 17.07
N LEU A 308 -4.91 -4.27 17.39
CA LEU A 308 -4.07 -3.28 16.73
C LEU A 308 -4.01 -3.55 15.23
N HIS A 309 -3.76 -4.79 14.84
CA HIS A 309 -3.72 -5.19 13.44
C HIS A 309 -5.06 -4.95 12.76
N GLY A 310 -6.17 -5.44 13.32
CA GLY A 310 -7.50 -5.26 12.73
C GLY A 310 -7.93 -3.78 12.61
N LEU A 311 -7.55 -2.92 13.55
CA LEU A 311 -7.77 -1.48 13.44
C LEU A 311 -6.96 -0.86 12.30
N VAL A 312 -5.68 -1.21 12.17
CA VAL A 312 -4.82 -0.71 11.09
C VAL A 312 -5.30 -1.25 9.74
N ASP A 313 -5.64 -2.53 9.66
CA ASP A 313 -6.18 -3.17 8.46
C ASP A 313 -7.47 -2.47 7.99
N GLY A 314 -8.43 -2.25 8.89
CA GLY A 314 -9.66 -1.56 8.55
C GLY A 314 -9.46 -0.10 8.14
N PHE A 315 -8.45 0.58 8.69
CA PHE A 315 -8.07 1.92 8.27
C PHE A 315 -7.44 1.93 6.87
N ARG A 316 -6.56 0.97 6.57
CA ARG A 316 -5.96 0.79 5.24
C ARG A 316 -6.99 0.43 4.17
N MET A 317 -7.91 -0.46 4.50
CA MET A 317 -9.03 -0.85 3.63
C MET A 317 -10.07 0.26 3.43
N GLY A 318 -10.00 1.34 4.22
CA GLY A 318 -10.82 2.54 4.05
C GLY A 318 -12.19 2.49 4.72
N PHE A 319 -12.56 1.39 5.38
CA PHE A 319 -13.83 1.30 6.11
C PHE A 319 -13.76 1.85 7.54
N LEU A 320 -12.56 1.98 8.13
CA LEU A 320 -12.35 2.75 9.36
C LEU A 320 -11.80 4.15 9.06
N LYS A 321 -12.30 5.15 9.78
CA LYS A 321 -11.91 6.56 9.62
C LYS A 321 -11.10 7.01 10.83
N LYS A 322 -10.41 8.15 10.72
CA LYS A 322 -9.66 8.74 11.86
C LYS A 322 -10.54 8.97 13.10
N GLY A 323 -11.85 9.22 12.92
CA GLY A 323 -12.81 9.34 14.03
C GLY A 323 -13.00 8.07 14.88
N THR A 324 -12.64 6.89 14.36
CA THR A 324 -12.60 5.64 15.14
C THR A 324 -11.45 5.64 16.15
N PHE A 325 -10.39 6.40 15.87
CA PHE A 325 -9.17 6.51 16.68
C PHE A 325 -9.23 7.73 17.59
N VAL A 326 -10.29 7.80 18.40
CA VAL A 326 -10.46 8.85 19.40
C VAL A 326 -10.60 8.18 20.76
N SER A 327 -9.88 8.68 21.77
CA SER A 327 -9.89 8.09 23.12
C SER A 327 -11.28 7.87 23.70
N SER A 328 -12.20 8.83 23.52
CA SER A 328 -13.59 8.67 23.99
C SER A 328 -14.33 7.52 23.31
N VAL A 329 -14.02 7.25 22.03
CA VAL A 329 -14.62 6.16 21.25
C VAL A 329 -13.97 4.82 21.63
N LEU A 330 -12.64 4.76 21.74
CA LEU A 330 -11.93 3.53 22.08
C LEU A 330 -12.22 3.04 23.51
N ARG A 331 -12.45 3.97 24.45
CA ARG A 331 -12.81 3.64 25.83
C ARG A 331 -14.26 3.20 26.00
N ASP A 332 -15.18 3.74 25.21
CA ASP A 332 -16.61 3.41 25.33
C ASP A 332 -16.86 1.97 24.82
N PRO A 333 -17.24 1.03 25.71
CA PRO A 333 -17.54 -0.35 25.33
C PRO A 333 -18.53 -0.50 24.16
N ARG A 334 -19.47 0.45 24.04
CA ARG A 334 -20.58 0.38 23.07
C ARG A 334 -20.21 0.93 21.71
N GLN A 335 -19.15 1.74 21.63
CA GLN A 335 -18.69 2.38 20.39
C GLN A 335 -17.34 1.82 19.93
N SER A 336 -16.55 1.28 20.85
CA SER A 336 -15.19 0.83 20.61
C SER A 336 -15.15 -0.33 19.61
N TYR A 337 -14.47 -0.09 18.49
CA TYR A 337 -14.24 -1.13 17.49
C TYR A 337 -13.33 -2.26 18.01
N ILE A 338 -12.65 -2.06 19.14
CA ILE A 338 -11.86 -3.10 19.81
C ILE A 338 -12.78 -4.24 20.29
N GLU A 339 -14.00 -3.94 20.74
CA GLU A 339 -14.94 -5.00 21.13
C GLU A 339 -15.48 -5.78 19.93
N VAL A 340 -15.72 -5.08 18.82
CA VAL A 340 -16.07 -5.72 17.55
C VAL A 340 -14.94 -6.67 17.13
N LEU A 341 -13.69 -6.22 17.18
CA LEU A 341 -12.52 -7.05 16.83
C LEU A 341 -12.33 -8.24 17.77
N LYS A 342 -12.55 -8.09 19.08
CA LYS A 342 -12.50 -9.21 20.02
C LYS A 342 -13.52 -10.30 19.65
N LEU A 343 -14.74 -9.90 19.30
CA LEU A 343 -15.76 -10.86 18.86
C LEU A 343 -15.41 -11.46 17.49
N LYS A 344 -14.90 -10.67 16.55
CA LYS A 344 -14.40 -11.16 15.25
C LYS A 344 -13.26 -12.18 15.41
N VAL A 345 -12.30 -11.97 16.30
CA VAL A 345 -11.21 -12.92 16.56
C VAL A 345 -11.77 -14.23 17.10
N LYS A 346 -12.66 -14.19 18.10
CA LYS A 346 -13.31 -15.39 18.62
C LYS A 346 -14.14 -16.12 17.55
N LEU A 347 -14.86 -15.36 16.73
CA LEU A 347 -15.68 -15.92 15.66
C LEU A 347 -14.81 -16.55 14.56
N ARG A 348 -13.70 -15.92 14.18
CA ARG A 348 -12.72 -16.47 13.23
C ARG A 348 -12.23 -17.82 13.72
N ASP A 349 -11.80 -17.89 14.98
CA ASP A 349 -11.26 -19.12 15.53
C ASP A 349 -12.33 -20.23 15.52
N ALA A 350 -13.56 -19.94 15.98
CA ALA A 350 -14.68 -20.88 15.94
C ALA A 350 -15.09 -21.30 14.52
N LEU A 351 -15.02 -20.40 13.54
CA LEU A 351 -15.33 -20.71 12.15
C LEU A 351 -14.25 -21.58 11.51
N LEU A 352 -12.96 -21.30 11.75
CA LEU A 352 -11.85 -22.04 11.17
C LEU A 352 -11.57 -23.39 11.84
N THR A 353 -12.03 -23.58 13.09
CA THR A 353 -12.02 -24.86 13.78
C THR A 353 -13.38 -25.54 13.67
N ASP A 354 -14.29 -25.24 14.60
CA ASP A 354 -15.45 -26.08 14.92
C ASP A 354 -16.42 -26.16 13.74
N TRP A 355 -16.74 -25.01 13.14
CA TRP A 355 -17.64 -24.97 11.98
C TRP A 355 -17.01 -25.67 10.78
N LEU A 356 -15.80 -25.28 10.38
CA LEU A 356 -15.16 -25.85 9.20
C LEU A 356 -14.91 -27.36 9.36
N ASP A 357 -14.56 -27.84 10.55
CA ASP A 357 -14.41 -29.26 10.84
C ASP A 357 -15.73 -30.02 10.76
N SER A 358 -16.85 -29.40 11.15
CA SER A 358 -18.19 -30.01 11.03
C SER A 358 -18.68 -30.15 9.58
N THR A 359 -18.14 -29.38 8.63
CA THR A 359 -18.55 -29.48 7.22
C THR A 359 -18.04 -30.75 6.53
N SER A 360 -18.76 -31.21 5.50
CA SER A 360 -18.34 -32.32 4.62
C SER A 360 -17.29 -31.92 3.56
N MET A 361 -16.71 -30.72 3.66
CA MET A 361 -15.73 -30.21 2.71
C MET A 361 -14.44 -31.07 2.70
N PRO A 362 -13.77 -31.29 1.55
CA PRO A 362 -12.50 -32.01 1.53
C PRO A 362 -11.42 -31.33 2.38
N GLN A 363 -10.59 -32.13 3.07
CA GLN A 363 -9.57 -31.62 4.00
C GLN A 363 -8.57 -30.67 3.35
N SER A 364 -8.23 -30.90 2.07
CA SER A 364 -7.33 -30.01 1.31
C SER A 364 -7.88 -28.59 1.17
N TRP A 365 -9.19 -28.45 0.98
CA TRP A 365 -9.86 -27.15 0.91
C TRP A 365 -10.01 -26.50 2.28
N LYS A 366 -10.31 -27.28 3.33
CA LYS A 366 -10.32 -26.78 4.71
C LYS A 366 -8.95 -26.16 5.08
N GLN A 367 -7.86 -26.83 4.71
CA GLN A 367 -6.51 -26.33 4.96
C GLN A 367 -6.22 -25.02 4.22
N LYS A 368 -6.59 -24.92 2.92
CA LYS A 368 -6.43 -23.67 2.16
C LYS A 368 -7.20 -22.50 2.78
N LEU A 369 -8.43 -22.73 3.25
CA LEU A 369 -9.23 -21.72 3.95
C LEU A 369 -8.55 -21.28 5.26
N ARG A 370 -8.05 -22.23 6.07
CA ARG A 370 -7.32 -21.91 7.30
C ARG A 370 -6.08 -21.07 7.04
N GLU A 371 -5.31 -21.41 6.01
CA GLU A 371 -4.13 -20.64 5.64
C GLU A 371 -4.50 -19.23 5.19
N ALA A 372 -5.45 -19.11 4.26
CA ALA A 372 -5.87 -17.83 3.69
C ALA A 372 -6.54 -16.89 4.70
N PHE A 373 -7.21 -17.42 5.72
CA PHE A 373 -7.96 -16.63 6.71
C PHE A 373 -7.38 -16.74 8.13
N SER A 374 -6.11 -17.15 8.28
CA SER A 374 -5.46 -17.27 9.59
C SER A 374 -5.21 -15.92 10.27
N SER A 375 -5.01 -14.86 9.48
CA SER A 375 -4.63 -13.53 9.96
C SER A 375 -5.02 -12.45 8.95
N PHE A 376 -4.92 -11.19 9.36
CA PHE A 376 -5.11 -10.05 8.45
C PHE A 376 -4.09 -10.08 7.30
N ASP A 377 -2.80 -10.29 7.58
CA ASP A 377 -1.78 -10.38 6.51
C ASP A 377 -2.11 -11.50 5.51
N ALA A 378 -2.47 -12.70 6.00
CA ALA A 378 -2.76 -13.84 5.15
C ALA A 378 -3.95 -13.59 4.21
N VAL A 379 -5.03 -12.96 4.69
CA VAL A 379 -6.18 -12.66 3.83
C VAL A 379 -5.84 -11.61 2.78
N ARG A 380 -4.99 -10.63 3.11
CA ARG A 380 -4.57 -9.58 2.18
C ARG A 380 -3.62 -10.12 1.12
N GLU A 381 -2.74 -11.04 1.49
CA GLU A 381 -1.84 -11.71 0.56
C GLU A 381 -2.57 -12.70 -0.35
N ARG A 382 -3.51 -13.50 0.18
CA ARG A 382 -4.04 -14.68 -0.51
C ARG A 382 -5.46 -14.55 -1.04
N TYR A 383 -6.24 -13.54 -0.64
CA TYR A 383 -7.65 -13.47 -1.03
C TYR A 383 -8.15 -12.06 -1.40
N SER A 384 -7.96 -11.06 -0.53
CA SER A 384 -8.50 -9.70 -0.72
C SER A 384 -7.45 -8.64 -0.40
N SER A 385 -6.59 -8.31 -1.35
CA SER A 385 -5.52 -7.31 -1.18
C SER A 385 -6.01 -5.89 -0.88
N TYR A 386 -5.10 -5.05 -0.39
CA TYR A 386 -5.38 -3.63 -0.14
C TYR A 386 -5.73 -2.88 -1.44
N PRO A 387 -6.52 -1.79 -1.38
CA PRO A 387 -6.95 -1.06 -2.57
C PRO A 387 -5.82 -0.54 -3.46
N ASP A 388 -4.68 -0.22 -2.84
CA ASP A 388 -3.48 0.38 -3.43
C ASP A 388 -2.34 -0.63 -3.73
N GLU A 389 -2.52 -1.90 -3.42
CA GLU A 389 -1.51 -2.95 -3.64
C GLU A 389 -1.84 -3.84 -4.85
N GLU A 390 -0.85 -4.67 -5.22
CA GLU A 390 -1.01 -5.70 -6.24
C GLU A 390 -2.14 -6.68 -5.88
N GLN A 391 -2.63 -7.41 -6.88
CA GLN A 391 -3.72 -8.36 -6.68
C GLN A 391 -3.25 -9.53 -5.81
N ALA A 392 -4.09 -9.91 -4.85
CA ALA A 392 -3.85 -11.08 -4.01
C ALA A 392 -3.61 -12.36 -4.84
N ALA A 393 -2.88 -13.30 -4.25
CA ALA A 393 -2.63 -14.65 -4.78
C ALA A 393 -3.88 -15.55 -4.70
N SER A 394 -5.00 -15.08 -5.23
CA SER A 394 -6.31 -15.73 -5.21
C SER A 394 -6.44 -16.93 -6.16
N ALA A 395 -5.35 -17.34 -6.80
CA ALA A 395 -5.34 -18.43 -7.79
C ALA A 395 -5.85 -19.75 -7.20
N TRP A 396 -5.66 -19.97 -5.89
CA TRP A 396 -6.13 -21.18 -5.22
C TRP A 396 -7.65 -21.34 -5.23
N VAL A 397 -8.42 -20.26 -5.44
CA VAL A 397 -9.90 -20.28 -5.53
C VAL A 397 -10.37 -20.69 -6.93
N LEU A 398 -9.50 -20.63 -7.94
CA LEU A 398 -9.85 -21.03 -9.31
C LEU A 398 -10.10 -22.54 -9.37
N GLY A 399 -11.26 -22.92 -9.91
CA GLY A 399 -11.69 -24.33 -9.94
C GLY A 399 -12.06 -24.88 -8.56
N ALA A 400 -12.10 -24.05 -7.52
CA ALA A 400 -12.63 -24.49 -6.23
C ALA A 400 -14.14 -24.79 -6.34
N PRO A 401 -14.64 -25.79 -5.61
CA PRO A 401 -16.07 -26.01 -5.48
C PRO A 401 -16.82 -24.74 -5.05
N GLU A 402 -18.09 -24.63 -5.42
CA GLU A 402 -18.91 -23.45 -5.09
C GLU A 402 -18.99 -23.26 -3.58
N SER A 403 -19.09 -24.35 -2.81
CA SER A 403 -19.07 -24.34 -1.34
C SER A 403 -17.82 -23.67 -0.77
N VAL A 404 -16.64 -23.91 -1.35
CA VAL A 404 -15.37 -23.33 -0.91
C VAL A 404 -15.32 -21.84 -1.21
N SER A 405 -15.79 -21.45 -2.40
CA SER A 405 -15.84 -20.03 -2.80
C SER A 405 -16.78 -19.24 -1.90
N LEU A 406 -17.96 -19.79 -1.59
CA LEU A 406 -18.92 -19.19 -0.67
C LEU A 406 -18.39 -19.13 0.76
N ALA A 407 -17.69 -20.17 1.23
CA ALA A 407 -17.06 -20.17 2.55
C ALA A 407 -15.96 -19.10 2.66
N ALA A 408 -15.14 -18.92 1.62
CA ALA A 408 -14.13 -17.86 1.58
C ALA A 408 -14.77 -16.46 1.61
N ASP A 409 -15.83 -16.24 0.83
CA ASP A 409 -16.58 -14.98 0.84
C ASP A 409 -17.23 -14.71 2.21
N LEU A 410 -17.77 -15.74 2.86
CA LEU A 410 -18.33 -15.66 4.21
C LEU A 410 -17.28 -15.20 5.23
N LEU A 411 -16.11 -15.84 5.24
CA LEU A 411 -15.02 -15.52 6.17
C LEU A 411 -14.51 -14.08 5.95
N ASP A 412 -14.32 -13.66 4.69
CA ASP A 412 -13.91 -12.30 4.33
C ASP A 412 -14.91 -11.26 4.80
N GLN A 413 -16.21 -11.46 4.52
CA GLN A 413 -17.26 -10.51 4.87
C GLN A 413 -17.51 -10.41 6.38
N LEU A 414 -17.44 -11.53 7.11
CA LEU A 414 -17.68 -11.53 8.56
C LEU A 414 -16.49 -11.00 9.34
N ILE A 415 -15.26 -11.41 8.99
CA ILE A 415 -14.10 -11.18 9.84
C ILE A 415 -13.26 -10.00 9.35
N TYR A 416 -13.09 -9.85 8.03
CA TYR A 416 -12.08 -8.96 7.44
C TYR A 416 -12.65 -7.75 6.72
N LYS A 417 -13.97 -7.57 6.74
CA LYS A 417 -14.69 -6.42 6.18
C LYS A 417 -15.72 -5.87 7.15
N ASP A 418 -16.39 -4.80 6.74
CA ASP A 418 -17.39 -4.06 7.51
C ASP A 418 -18.84 -4.48 7.23
N ASN A 419 -19.06 -5.42 6.31
CA ASN A 419 -20.40 -5.87 5.88
C ASN A 419 -21.33 -6.23 7.06
N PHE A 420 -20.77 -6.84 8.12
CA PHE A 420 -21.53 -7.27 9.29
C PHE A 420 -21.25 -6.44 10.56
N ASP A 421 -20.52 -5.32 10.46
CA ASP A 421 -20.13 -4.52 11.63
C ASP A 421 -21.33 -3.98 12.42
N GLY A 422 -22.44 -3.68 11.75
CA GLY A 422 -23.70 -3.34 12.41
C GLY A 422 -24.18 -4.45 13.35
N ARG A 423 -24.11 -5.71 12.89
CA ARG A 423 -24.49 -6.89 13.69
C ARG A 423 -23.51 -7.16 14.82
N PHE A 424 -22.21 -6.99 14.59
CA PHE A 424 -21.23 -7.10 15.67
C PHE A 424 -21.47 -6.06 16.76
N LYS A 425 -21.80 -4.81 16.38
CA LYS A 425 -22.14 -3.76 17.35
C LYS A 425 -23.39 -4.10 18.14
N ASP A 426 -24.40 -4.69 17.50
CA ASP A 426 -25.61 -5.15 18.19
C ASP A 426 -25.28 -6.26 19.19
N ALA A 427 -24.53 -7.28 18.76
CA ALA A 427 -24.09 -8.40 19.61
C ALA A 427 -23.22 -7.96 20.79
N VAL A 428 -22.32 -6.99 20.58
CA VAL A 428 -21.51 -6.38 21.65
C VAL A 428 -22.41 -5.65 22.66
N LYS A 429 -23.45 -4.94 22.21
CA LYS A 429 -24.37 -4.23 23.10
C LYS A 429 -25.25 -5.20 23.90
N THR A 430 -25.64 -6.32 23.31
CA THR A 430 -26.49 -7.34 23.95
C THR A 430 -25.69 -8.43 24.66
N HIS A 431 -24.36 -8.35 24.65
CA HIS A 431 -23.45 -9.34 25.25
C HIS A 431 -23.64 -10.77 24.69
N HIS A 432 -23.95 -10.88 23.40
CA HIS A 432 -24.09 -12.17 22.73
C HIS A 432 -22.74 -12.87 22.54
N GLU A 433 -22.74 -14.19 22.70
CA GLU A 433 -21.57 -15.02 22.42
C GLU A 433 -21.48 -15.38 20.93
N THR A 434 -20.43 -16.12 20.53
CA THR A 434 -20.23 -16.53 19.15
C THR A 434 -21.38 -17.40 18.63
N ALA A 435 -21.92 -18.30 19.46
CA ALA A 435 -23.08 -19.12 19.11
C ALA A 435 -24.32 -18.27 18.82
N ASP A 436 -24.66 -17.33 19.71
CA ASP A 436 -25.80 -16.42 19.52
C ASP A 436 -25.64 -15.53 18.28
N PHE A 437 -24.40 -15.12 17.98
CA PHE A 437 -24.09 -14.31 16.79
C PHE A 437 -24.33 -15.10 15.50
N LEU A 438 -23.94 -16.38 15.45
CA LEU A 438 -24.15 -17.25 14.30
C LEU A 438 -25.65 -17.49 14.01
N ASP A 439 -26.50 -17.38 15.03
CA ASP A 439 -27.95 -17.51 14.89
C ASP A 439 -28.66 -16.25 14.36
N TYR A 440 -27.94 -15.15 14.15
CA TYR A 440 -28.54 -13.95 13.56
C TYR A 440 -29.05 -14.28 12.16
N PRO A 441 -30.29 -13.89 11.78
CA PRO A 441 -30.88 -14.31 10.49
C PRO A 441 -30.01 -14.00 9.28
N SER A 442 -29.34 -12.85 9.27
CA SER A 442 -28.43 -12.46 8.18
C SER A 442 -27.16 -13.31 8.10
N VAL A 443 -26.65 -13.78 9.25
CA VAL A 443 -25.45 -14.64 9.32
C VAL A 443 -25.82 -16.08 8.97
N LYS A 444 -26.91 -16.59 9.58
CA LYS A 444 -27.47 -17.91 9.35
C LYS A 444 -27.82 -18.15 7.88
N SER A 445 -28.37 -17.13 7.21
CA SER A 445 -28.63 -17.18 5.76
C SER A 445 -27.36 -17.46 4.96
N LYS A 446 -26.22 -16.84 5.31
CA LYS A 446 -24.96 -17.06 4.60
C LYS A 446 -24.33 -18.41 4.89
N ILE A 447 -24.47 -18.92 6.13
CA ILE A 447 -24.03 -20.27 6.46
C ILE A 447 -24.87 -21.31 5.69
N ALA A 448 -26.19 -21.09 5.62
CA ALA A 448 -27.08 -21.96 4.85
C ALA A 448 -26.75 -21.99 3.35
N GLU A 449 -26.33 -20.87 2.75
CA GLU A 449 -25.85 -20.83 1.36
C GLU A 449 -24.65 -21.79 1.15
N VAL A 450 -23.69 -21.81 2.08
CA VAL A 450 -22.54 -22.74 2.03
C VAL A 450 -22.99 -24.19 2.20
N GLU A 451 -23.85 -24.47 3.17
CA GLU A 451 -24.37 -25.82 3.42
C GLU A 451 -25.17 -26.37 2.24
N ASP A 452 -25.98 -25.53 1.59
CA ASP A 452 -26.75 -25.92 0.40
C ASP A 452 -25.85 -26.24 -0.78
N ALA A 453 -24.75 -25.48 -0.98
CA ALA A 453 -23.74 -25.80 -1.98
C ALA A 453 -23.06 -27.14 -1.68
N LEU A 454 -22.66 -27.40 -0.43
CA LEU A 454 -22.10 -28.68 0.00
C LEU A 454 -23.05 -29.86 -0.25
N ARG A 455 -24.36 -29.69 0.04
CA ARG A 455 -25.38 -30.72 -0.21
C ARG A 455 -25.56 -31.00 -1.70
N LYS A 456 -25.47 -29.97 -2.56
CA LYS A 456 -25.54 -30.13 -4.02
C LYS A 456 -24.32 -30.87 -4.56
N GLU A 457 -23.14 -30.53 -4.09
CA GLU A 457 -21.86 -31.17 -4.47
C GLU A 457 -21.75 -32.62 -3.99
N SER A 458 -22.40 -32.95 -2.86
CA SER A 458 -22.38 -34.30 -2.29
C SER A 458 -23.36 -35.28 -2.95
N LYS A 459 -24.30 -34.79 -3.78
CA LYS A 459 -25.22 -35.67 -4.51
C LYS A 459 -24.47 -36.30 -5.69
N PRO A 460 -24.45 -37.64 -5.82
CA PRO A 460 -23.84 -38.27 -6.98
C PRO A 460 -24.59 -37.82 -8.24
N THR A 461 -23.84 -37.34 -9.24
CA THR A 461 -24.34 -37.07 -10.58
C THR A 461 -24.91 -38.37 -11.13
N VAL A 462 -26.23 -38.52 -11.07
CA VAL A 462 -26.93 -39.62 -11.75
C VAL A 462 -26.67 -39.39 -13.24
N ALA A 463 -25.99 -40.35 -13.86
CA ALA A 463 -25.82 -40.37 -15.31
C ALA A 463 -27.21 -40.27 -15.97
N ASP A 464 -27.38 -39.25 -16.83
CA ASP A 464 -28.59 -39.12 -17.65
C ASP A 464 -28.80 -40.41 -18.44
N PRO A 465 -29.93 -41.14 -18.26
CA PRO A 465 -30.34 -42.12 -19.23
C PRO A 465 -30.91 -41.38 -20.44
N ALA A 466 -30.45 -41.82 -21.61
CA ALA A 466 -30.88 -41.37 -22.92
C ALA A 466 -32.41 -41.22 -23.03
N THR A 467 -32.77 -40.19 -23.78
CA THR A 467 -34.09 -39.72 -24.16
C THR A 467 -35.02 -40.85 -24.61
N ALA A 468 -36.06 -41.12 -23.83
CA ALA A 468 -37.30 -41.71 -24.33
C ALA A 468 -38.46 -41.08 -23.58
N THR A 469 -39.20 -40.19 -24.24
CA THR A 469 -40.54 -39.79 -23.80
C THR A 469 -41.42 -39.62 -25.02
N ASP A 470 -42.29 -40.61 -25.20
CA ASP A 470 -43.54 -40.50 -25.92
C ASP A 470 -44.67 -40.31 -24.89
N GLY A 471 -45.68 -39.53 -25.27
CA GLY A 471 -47.06 -39.67 -24.80
C GLY A 471 -47.45 -39.26 -23.37
N GLY A 472 -48.01 -38.05 -23.25
CA GLY A 472 -49.44 -37.96 -22.95
C GLY A 472 -49.93 -37.62 -21.52
N SER A 473 -50.41 -36.36 -21.43
CA SER A 473 -51.73 -35.98 -20.87
C SER A 473 -51.94 -36.00 -19.35
N THR A 474 -52.09 -34.82 -18.72
CA THR A 474 -53.35 -34.22 -18.15
C THR A 474 -53.16 -34.05 -16.64
N SER A 475 -53.64 -33.04 -15.91
CA SER A 475 -54.62 -31.96 -16.08
C SER A 475 -54.26 -30.85 -15.06
N ALA A 476 -54.41 -29.57 -15.40
CA ALA A 476 -55.44 -28.62 -14.91
C ALA A 476 -55.24 -28.16 -13.44
N ALA A 477 -55.46 -26.92 -13.01
CA ALA A 477 -56.19 -25.76 -13.54
C ALA A 477 -55.67 -24.49 -12.82
N ALA A 478 -55.57 -23.35 -13.52
CA ALA A 478 -56.48 -22.19 -13.44
C ALA A 478 -56.22 -21.25 -12.23
N SER A 479 -55.58 -20.08 -12.45
CA SER A 479 -56.20 -18.76 -12.76
C SER A 479 -56.68 -18.04 -11.48
N THR A 480 -56.60 -16.71 -11.31
CA THR A 480 -57.21 -15.69 -12.17
C THR A 480 -56.89 -14.26 -11.66
N ALA A 481 -56.78 -13.30 -12.60
CA ALA A 481 -57.25 -11.89 -12.58
C ALA A 481 -56.68 -10.88 -11.54
N ALA A 482 -56.53 -9.58 -11.79
CA ALA A 482 -56.82 -8.62 -12.88
C ALA A 482 -56.00 -7.32 -12.63
N THR A 483 -55.43 -6.60 -13.61
CA THR A 483 -56.02 -5.50 -14.46
C THR A 483 -56.58 -4.35 -13.57
N GLN A 484 -56.22 -3.04 -13.63
CA GLN A 484 -55.61 -2.17 -14.66
C GLN A 484 -55.39 -0.72 -14.06
N PRO A 485 -55.22 0.41 -14.83
CA PRO A 485 -53.97 1.16 -15.01
C PRO A 485 -53.96 2.60 -14.42
N SER A 486 -52.80 3.27 -14.45
CA SER A 486 -52.76 4.73 -14.64
C SER A 486 -51.50 5.17 -15.42
N LYS A 487 -51.74 5.98 -16.45
CA LYS A 487 -50.75 6.73 -17.24
C LYS A 487 -50.46 8.06 -16.53
N ALA A 488 -49.19 8.49 -16.49
CA ALA A 488 -48.76 9.82 -16.94
C ALA A 488 -47.24 9.95 -16.86
N SER A 489 -46.69 10.56 -17.91
CA SER A 489 -45.28 10.66 -18.27
C SER A 489 -44.52 11.73 -17.46
N THR A 490 -43.25 11.47 -17.20
CA THR A 490 -42.22 12.51 -17.14
C THR A 490 -40.96 11.99 -17.79
N ASP A 491 -40.44 12.77 -18.74
CA ASP A 491 -39.26 12.49 -19.56
C ASP A 491 -38.08 11.95 -18.74
N SER A 492 -37.48 10.87 -19.22
CA SER A 492 -36.14 10.45 -18.79
C SER A 492 -35.34 9.99 -20.00
N PRO A 493 -34.05 10.38 -20.07
CA PRO A 493 -33.21 10.11 -21.22
C PRO A 493 -33.06 8.60 -21.40
N ALA A 494 -33.31 8.15 -22.62
CA ALA A 494 -33.07 6.78 -23.03
C ALA A 494 -31.61 6.39 -22.74
N ASN A 495 -31.45 5.23 -22.10
CA ASN A 495 -30.21 4.50 -21.84
C ASN A 495 -29.47 4.75 -20.51
N ALA A 496 -30.18 5.10 -19.43
CA ALA A 496 -29.65 4.80 -18.11
C ALA A 496 -29.69 3.27 -17.85
N THR A 497 -28.53 2.60 -17.92
CA THR A 497 -28.42 1.18 -17.56
C THR A 497 -28.93 0.96 -16.13
N GLY A 498 -29.42 -0.24 -15.78
CA GLY A 498 -29.94 -0.52 -14.42
C GLY A 498 -28.96 -0.09 -13.31
N PHE A 499 -27.65 -0.17 -13.59
CA PHE A 499 -26.58 0.33 -12.73
C PHE A 499 -26.64 1.84 -12.45
N GLN A 500 -26.97 2.66 -13.45
CA GLN A 500 -27.07 4.12 -13.31
C GLN A 500 -28.31 4.56 -12.51
N LYS A 501 -29.26 3.65 -12.29
CA LYS A 501 -30.44 3.87 -11.45
C LYS A 501 -30.18 3.59 -9.97
N LEU A 502 -29.06 2.95 -9.64
CA LEU A 502 -28.65 2.71 -8.26
C LEU A 502 -28.18 4.01 -7.61
N SER A 503 -28.31 4.11 -6.28
CA SER A 503 -27.71 5.20 -5.51
C SER A 503 -26.19 5.21 -5.67
N SER A 504 -25.53 6.34 -5.40
CA SER A 504 -24.06 6.41 -5.54
C SER A 504 -23.35 5.38 -4.64
N SER A 505 -23.86 5.14 -3.43
CA SER A 505 -23.33 4.14 -2.50
C SER A 505 -23.43 2.74 -3.08
N GLU A 506 -24.59 2.36 -3.60
CA GLU A 506 -24.80 1.05 -4.23
C GLU A 506 -23.94 0.90 -5.49
N GLN A 507 -23.78 1.96 -6.30
CA GLN A 507 -22.88 1.93 -7.45
C GLN A 507 -21.44 1.66 -7.04
N ASP A 508 -20.96 2.28 -5.96
CA ASP A 508 -19.61 2.09 -5.45
C ASP A 508 -19.42 0.68 -4.87
N GLU A 509 -20.40 0.16 -4.13
CA GLU A 509 -20.41 -1.23 -3.65
C GLU A 509 -20.37 -2.22 -4.82
N TRP A 510 -21.21 -2.02 -5.83
CA TRP A 510 -21.21 -2.88 -7.03
C TRP A 510 -19.92 -2.76 -7.84
N ARG A 511 -19.32 -1.56 -7.95
CA ARG A 511 -18.00 -1.41 -8.57
C ARG A 511 -16.93 -2.16 -7.81
N ALA A 512 -16.91 -2.05 -6.48
CA ALA A 512 -15.97 -2.77 -5.63
C ALA A 512 -16.15 -4.28 -5.77
N PHE A 513 -17.40 -4.77 -5.79
CA PHE A 513 -17.72 -6.17 -6.04
C PHE A 513 -17.27 -6.63 -7.42
N MET A 514 -17.61 -5.89 -8.49
CA MET A 514 -17.17 -6.21 -9.85
C MET A 514 -15.65 -6.23 -9.95
N LEU A 515 -14.96 -5.24 -9.38
CA LEU A 515 -13.50 -5.21 -9.35
C LEU A 515 -12.93 -6.40 -8.57
N LYS A 516 -13.51 -6.79 -7.43
CA LYS A 516 -13.10 -8.00 -6.70
C LYS A 516 -13.24 -9.23 -7.60
N GLN A 517 -14.37 -9.41 -8.27
CA GLN A 517 -14.60 -10.56 -9.16
C GLN A 517 -13.64 -10.56 -10.34
N LEU A 518 -13.49 -9.42 -11.04
CA LEU A 518 -12.53 -9.28 -12.14
C LEU A 518 -11.10 -9.54 -11.66
N ARG A 519 -10.71 -9.05 -10.48
CA ARG A 519 -9.39 -9.32 -9.87
C ARG A 519 -9.25 -10.74 -9.35
N ALA A 520 -10.32 -11.48 -9.12
CA ALA A 520 -10.24 -12.89 -8.74
C ALA A 520 -10.13 -13.80 -9.97
N THR A 521 -10.71 -13.42 -11.10
CA THR A 521 -10.84 -14.29 -12.28
C THR A 521 -10.02 -13.86 -13.49
N LEU A 522 -9.63 -12.59 -13.59
CA LEU A 522 -8.90 -12.04 -14.74
C LEU A 522 -7.52 -11.55 -14.34
N ARG A 523 -6.54 -11.82 -15.19
CA ARG A 523 -5.18 -11.27 -15.12
C ARG A 523 -4.82 -10.66 -16.47
N PHE A 524 -4.28 -9.44 -16.43
CA PHE A 524 -3.75 -8.77 -17.61
C PHE A 524 -2.22 -8.92 -17.61
N ILE A 525 -1.67 -9.40 -18.72
CA ILE A 525 -0.23 -9.55 -18.91
C ILE A 525 0.17 -8.63 -20.05
N PRO A 526 0.97 -7.58 -19.80
CA PRO A 526 1.39 -6.66 -20.84
C PRO A 526 2.37 -7.35 -21.80
N ASP A 527 2.12 -7.26 -23.10
CA ASP A 527 3.06 -7.71 -24.13
C ASP A 527 4.14 -6.64 -24.36
N SER A 528 5.35 -6.91 -23.87
CA SER A 528 6.49 -5.99 -24.00
C SER A 528 7.13 -5.98 -25.39
N GLY A 529 6.66 -6.83 -26.30
CA GLY A 529 7.24 -6.99 -27.63
C GLY A 529 8.39 -7.99 -27.71
N SER A 530 8.94 -8.43 -26.58
CA SER A 530 10.00 -9.44 -26.50
C SER A 530 9.41 -10.82 -26.16
N ALA A 531 9.79 -11.84 -26.94
CA ALA A 531 9.30 -13.21 -26.73
C ALA A 531 9.66 -13.73 -25.34
N ASN A 532 10.93 -13.60 -24.94
CA ASN A 532 11.44 -14.10 -23.66
C ASN A 532 10.80 -13.38 -22.47
N GLN A 533 10.55 -12.07 -22.59
CA GLN A 533 9.90 -11.30 -21.53
C GLN A 533 8.42 -11.67 -21.40
N LEU A 534 7.73 -11.88 -22.51
CA LEU A 534 6.33 -12.34 -22.51
C LEU A 534 6.24 -13.75 -21.92
N GLU A 535 7.11 -14.66 -22.33
CA GLU A 535 7.22 -16.02 -21.77
C GLU A 535 7.46 -15.99 -20.27
N GLN A 536 8.44 -15.22 -19.80
CA GLN A 536 8.71 -15.09 -18.36
C GLN A 536 7.50 -14.50 -17.61
N SER A 537 6.87 -13.46 -18.16
CA SER A 537 5.68 -12.84 -17.56
C SER A 537 4.48 -13.81 -17.49
N LEU A 538 4.37 -14.74 -18.44
CA LEU A 538 3.39 -15.82 -18.43
C LEU A 538 3.75 -16.87 -17.36
N LYS A 539 5.03 -17.28 -17.26
CA LYS A 539 5.51 -18.22 -16.24
C LYS A 539 5.32 -17.70 -14.81
N ASP A 540 5.56 -16.40 -14.62
CA ASP A 540 5.41 -15.73 -13.33
C ASP A 540 3.93 -15.57 -12.92
N ASN A 541 2.99 -15.81 -13.83
CA ASN A 541 1.56 -15.68 -13.57
C ASN A 541 0.88 -17.05 -13.38
N PRO A 542 0.41 -17.39 -12.16
CA PRO A 542 -0.21 -18.67 -11.88
C PRO A 542 -1.41 -19.00 -12.78
N TYR A 543 -2.17 -17.99 -13.22
CA TYR A 543 -3.33 -18.18 -14.09
C TYR A 543 -2.92 -18.59 -15.50
N ALA A 544 -1.80 -18.06 -16.00
CA ALA A 544 -1.31 -18.33 -17.35
C ALA A 544 -0.65 -19.71 -17.47
N VAL A 545 -0.22 -20.32 -16.37
CA VAL A 545 0.37 -21.67 -16.32
C VAL A 545 -0.59 -22.76 -15.86
N LEU A 546 -1.85 -22.44 -15.54
CA LEU A 546 -2.88 -23.43 -15.22
C LEU A 546 -3.00 -24.45 -16.35
N GLN A 547 -2.74 -25.72 -16.07
CA GLN A 547 -2.89 -26.82 -17.03
C GLN A 547 -4.29 -27.43 -16.92
N GLY A 548 -4.81 -27.91 -18.05
CA GLY A 548 -6.01 -28.74 -18.03
C GLY A 548 -5.74 -30.09 -17.37
N ASP A 549 -6.78 -30.66 -16.77
CA ASP A 549 -6.76 -31.99 -16.17
C ASP A 549 -8.06 -32.75 -16.54
N PRO A 550 -8.22 -34.02 -16.13
CA PRO A 550 -9.45 -34.76 -16.42
C PRO A 550 -10.73 -34.16 -15.82
N LEU A 551 -10.62 -33.23 -14.86
CA LEU A 551 -11.74 -32.56 -14.19
C LEU A 551 -12.06 -31.19 -14.81
N GLY A 552 -11.15 -30.62 -15.60
CA GLY A 552 -11.32 -29.30 -16.21
C GLY A 552 -10.41 -29.03 -17.41
N THR A 553 -10.98 -28.48 -18.47
CA THR A 553 -10.26 -28.11 -19.69
C THR A 553 -9.79 -26.65 -19.64
N VAL A 554 -8.61 -26.35 -20.20
CA VAL A 554 -8.16 -24.97 -20.39
C VAL A 554 -8.40 -24.52 -21.83
N LEU A 555 -9.07 -23.38 -21.99
CA LEU A 555 -9.36 -22.76 -23.28
C LEU A 555 -8.39 -21.61 -23.56
N LEU A 556 -7.59 -21.73 -24.62
CA LEU A 556 -6.80 -20.66 -25.18
C LEU A 556 -7.59 -20.02 -26.33
N HIS A 557 -7.90 -18.73 -26.24
CA HIS A 557 -8.76 -18.05 -27.22
C HIS A 557 -8.04 -16.86 -27.87
N PHE A 558 -8.05 -16.82 -29.20
CA PHE A 558 -7.56 -15.69 -29.99
C PHE A 558 -8.56 -15.25 -31.04
N ASP A 559 -8.81 -13.94 -31.14
CA ASP A 559 -9.69 -13.35 -32.15
C ASP A 559 -8.94 -12.26 -32.92
N VAL A 560 -8.77 -12.47 -34.23
CA VAL A 560 -8.13 -11.50 -35.14
C VAL A 560 -8.80 -10.13 -35.10
N LYS A 561 -10.11 -10.06 -34.86
CA LYS A 561 -10.82 -8.78 -34.79
C LYS A 561 -10.48 -7.98 -33.53
N LYS A 562 -9.96 -8.63 -32.48
CA LYS A 562 -9.64 -8.02 -31.19
C LYS A 562 -8.14 -7.82 -30.96
N SER A 563 -7.28 -8.39 -31.81
CA SER A 563 -5.83 -8.38 -31.63
C SER A 563 -5.13 -7.08 -32.07
N GLY A 564 -5.88 -6.07 -32.50
CA GLY A 564 -5.36 -4.74 -32.79
C GLY A 564 -6.39 -3.81 -33.44
N GLU A 565 -5.93 -2.65 -33.88
CA GLU A 565 -6.76 -1.63 -34.55
C GLU A 565 -6.35 -1.45 -36.02
N ALA A 566 -7.32 -1.15 -36.89
CA ALA A 566 -7.01 -0.82 -38.27
C ALA A 566 -6.39 0.59 -38.36
N ALA A 567 -5.18 0.68 -38.90
CA ALA A 567 -4.43 1.94 -39.04
C ALA A 567 -5.16 3.04 -39.84
N THR A 568 -6.18 2.66 -40.61
CA THR A 568 -7.01 3.57 -41.41
C THR A 568 -8.47 3.16 -41.27
N ARG A 569 -9.37 4.12 -40.97
CA ARG A 569 -10.81 3.90 -40.82
C ARG A 569 -11.18 2.72 -39.88
N PRO A 570 -10.79 2.77 -38.58
CA PRO A 570 -11.12 1.73 -37.61
C PRO A 570 -12.63 1.54 -37.40
N ASP A 571 -13.44 2.54 -37.77
CA ASP A 571 -14.90 2.50 -37.79
C ASP A 571 -15.48 1.54 -38.84
N LEU A 572 -14.75 1.28 -39.93
CA LEU A 572 -15.22 0.46 -41.05
C LEU A 572 -14.35 -0.76 -41.34
N ARG A 573 -13.06 -0.70 -41.05
CA ARG A 573 -12.09 -1.72 -41.46
C ARG A 573 -11.85 -2.70 -40.32
N LYS A 574 -12.00 -4.00 -40.61
CA LYS A 574 -11.52 -5.06 -39.71
C LYS A 574 -10.00 -5.03 -39.63
N THR A 575 -9.43 -5.25 -38.46
CA THR A 575 -7.98 -5.35 -38.28
C THR A 575 -7.40 -6.53 -39.10
N PRO A 576 -6.29 -6.32 -39.86
CA PRO A 576 -5.59 -7.42 -40.53
C PRO A 576 -4.79 -8.25 -39.51
N LEU A 577 -4.60 -9.55 -39.79
CA LEU A 577 -3.73 -10.40 -38.98
C LEU A 577 -2.29 -9.89 -39.05
N ARG A 578 -1.70 -9.58 -37.89
CA ARG A 578 -0.28 -9.29 -37.75
C ARG A 578 0.43 -10.59 -37.38
N GLU A 579 0.95 -11.27 -38.39
CA GLU A 579 1.49 -12.63 -38.29
C GLU A 579 2.67 -12.74 -37.30
N ALA A 580 3.68 -11.86 -37.41
CA ALA A 580 4.83 -11.92 -36.52
C ALA A 580 4.48 -11.75 -35.02
N PRO A 581 3.70 -10.73 -34.60
CA PRO A 581 3.21 -10.63 -33.21
C PRO A 581 2.38 -11.84 -32.77
N TYR A 582 1.52 -12.36 -33.65
CA TYR A 582 0.69 -13.53 -33.36
C TYR A 582 1.54 -14.77 -33.10
N CYS A 583 2.45 -15.11 -34.03
CA CYS A 583 3.32 -16.29 -33.89
C CYS A 583 4.22 -16.18 -32.66
N ARG A 584 4.72 -14.97 -32.34
CA ARG A 584 5.46 -14.71 -31.10
C ARG A 584 4.60 -15.02 -29.87
N ALA A 585 3.37 -14.50 -29.82
CA ALA A 585 2.48 -14.69 -28.68
C ALA A 585 2.13 -16.17 -28.47
N VAL A 586 1.80 -16.90 -29.55
CA VAL A 586 1.50 -18.34 -29.47
C VAL A 586 2.70 -19.12 -28.96
N ARG A 587 3.90 -18.88 -29.51
CA ARG A 587 5.13 -19.55 -29.03
C ARG A 587 5.40 -19.26 -27.56
N ALA A 588 5.31 -18.00 -27.14
CA ALA A 588 5.52 -17.64 -25.73
C ALA A 588 4.50 -18.33 -24.80
N VAL A 589 3.24 -18.48 -25.22
CA VAL A 589 2.20 -19.21 -24.45
C VAL A 589 2.51 -20.70 -24.37
N LEU A 590 2.90 -21.33 -25.48
CA LEU A 590 3.22 -22.74 -25.51
C LEU A 590 4.48 -23.06 -24.68
N GLU A 591 5.54 -22.25 -24.81
CA GLU A 591 6.78 -22.40 -24.04
C GLU A 591 6.57 -22.14 -22.54
N ALA A 592 5.76 -21.15 -22.18
CA ALA A 592 5.44 -20.86 -20.78
C ALA A 592 4.67 -22.01 -20.10
N ARG A 593 3.90 -22.78 -20.87
CA ARG A 593 3.04 -23.87 -20.38
C ARG A 593 3.63 -25.26 -20.58
N GLY A 594 4.83 -25.34 -21.20
CA GLY A 594 5.53 -26.59 -21.48
C GLY A 594 5.95 -27.34 -20.22
N LYS A 595 5.99 -28.68 -20.29
CA LYS A 595 6.26 -29.57 -19.15
C LYS A 595 7.74 -29.70 -18.79
N SER A 596 8.66 -29.37 -19.69
CA SER A 596 10.10 -29.59 -19.49
C SER A 596 10.96 -28.52 -20.15
N PRO A 597 11.99 -27.99 -19.47
CA PRO A 597 12.92 -27.02 -20.06
C PRO A 597 13.62 -27.64 -21.28
N GLY A 598 13.52 -27.00 -22.45
CA GLY A 598 14.22 -27.40 -23.67
C GLY A 598 13.45 -28.33 -24.61
N GLN A 599 12.21 -28.72 -24.29
CA GLN A 599 11.30 -29.31 -25.27
C GLN A 599 10.46 -28.21 -25.93
N PRO A 600 10.15 -28.31 -27.24
CA PRO A 600 9.30 -27.33 -27.90
C PRO A 600 7.91 -27.30 -27.25
N GLY A 601 7.43 -26.10 -26.94
CA GLY A 601 6.11 -25.91 -26.35
C GLY A 601 5.00 -26.46 -27.25
N THR A 602 4.21 -27.40 -26.72
CA THR A 602 3.03 -27.99 -27.39
C THR A 602 1.80 -27.85 -26.51
N LEU A 603 0.60 -27.98 -27.10
CA LEU A 603 -0.65 -28.01 -26.34
C LEU A 603 -0.71 -29.27 -25.46
N ASN A 604 -1.03 -29.11 -24.18
CA ASN A 604 -1.18 -30.24 -23.27
C ASN A 604 -2.50 -31.00 -23.49
N SER A 605 -2.56 -32.25 -23.01
CA SER A 605 -3.83 -32.97 -22.89
C SER A 605 -4.81 -32.17 -22.02
N ALA A 606 -6.07 -32.04 -22.47
CA ALA A 606 -7.09 -31.17 -21.89
C ALA A 606 -6.89 -29.64 -22.08
N GLU A 607 -6.09 -29.22 -23.05
CA GLU A 607 -6.07 -27.84 -23.55
C GLU A 607 -6.71 -27.73 -24.93
N ILE A 608 -7.50 -26.67 -25.15
CA ILE A 608 -8.16 -26.41 -26.43
C ILE A 608 -7.80 -24.99 -26.88
N ALA A 609 -7.31 -24.86 -28.11
CA ALA A 609 -7.09 -23.57 -28.75
C ALA A 609 -8.24 -23.23 -29.71
N VAL A 610 -8.97 -22.14 -29.44
CA VAL A 610 -9.99 -21.59 -30.33
C VAL A 610 -9.46 -20.31 -30.96
N VAL A 611 -9.30 -20.35 -32.28
CA VAL A 611 -8.74 -19.24 -33.06
C VAL A 611 -9.75 -18.76 -34.09
N LEU A 612 -10.16 -17.49 -33.98
CA LEU A 612 -11.13 -16.87 -34.88
C LEU A 612 -10.43 -16.04 -35.95
N ASP A 613 -10.65 -16.39 -37.22
CA ASP A 613 -9.93 -15.85 -38.38
C ASP A 613 -10.33 -14.42 -38.81
N GLY A 614 -11.34 -13.85 -38.16
CA GLY A 614 -11.90 -12.54 -38.46
C GLY A 614 -12.82 -12.50 -39.71
N GLY A 615 -13.07 -13.66 -40.34
CA GLY A 615 -13.83 -13.81 -41.58
C GLY A 615 -13.07 -13.32 -42.80
N ARG A 616 -11.74 -13.49 -42.85
CA ARG A 616 -10.90 -13.17 -44.01
C ARG A 616 -10.33 -14.47 -44.59
N PRO A 617 -10.55 -14.77 -45.88
CA PRO A 617 -9.97 -15.95 -46.52
C PRO A 617 -8.45 -15.88 -46.47
N GLY A 618 -7.79 -17.03 -46.26
CA GLY A 618 -6.33 -17.15 -46.20
C GLY A 618 -5.71 -17.02 -44.80
N ASN A 619 -6.45 -16.52 -43.79
CA ASN A 619 -5.94 -16.45 -42.42
C ASN A 619 -5.80 -17.83 -41.75
N ARG A 620 -6.60 -18.83 -42.16
CA ARG A 620 -6.64 -20.16 -41.54
C ARG A 620 -5.26 -20.84 -41.47
N LYS A 621 -4.54 -20.92 -42.60
CA LYS A 621 -3.21 -21.58 -42.65
C LYS A 621 -2.22 -20.89 -41.71
N LYS A 622 -2.18 -19.55 -41.75
CA LYS A 622 -1.31 -18.71 -40.92
C LYS A 622 -1.60 -18.80 -39.43
N LEU A 623 -2.89 -18.89 -39.07
CA LEU A 623 -3.32 -19.00 -37.69
C LEU A 623 -3.01 -20.37 -37.09
N LEU A 624 -3.08 -21.45 -37.88
CA LEU A 624 -2.82 -22.80 -37.40
C LEU A 624 -1.33 -23.13 -37.33
N GLN A 625 -0.49 -22.54 -38.18
CA GLN A 625 0.94 -22.84 -38.27
C GLN A 625 1.67 -22.85 -36.90
N PRO A 626 1.59 -21.83 -36.04
CA PRO A 626 2.37 -21.82 -34.79
C PRO A 626 1.91 -22.85 -33.75
N TRP A 627 0.74 -23.48 -33.93
CA TRP A 627 0.24 -24.55 -33.05
C TRP A 627 0.65 -25.95 -33.49
N LYS A 628 1.14 -26.09 -34.73
CA LYS A 628 1.64 -27.36 -35.26
C LYS A 628 3.06 -27.68 -34.78
N VAL A 629 3.81 -26.68 -34.30
CA VAL A 629 5.21 -26.80 -33.86
C VAL A 629 5.36 -27.92 -32.82
N GLY A 630 6.17 -28.94 -33.14
CA GLY A 630 6.42 -30.08 -32.27
C GLY A 630 5.38 -31.20 -32.31
N THR A 631 4.46 -31.19 -33.27
CA THR A 631 3.43 -32.23 -33.45
C THR A 631 3.75 -33.14 -34.66
N ARG A 632 3.20 -34.36 -34.69
CA ARG A 632 3.42 -35.32 -35.80
C ARG A 632 3.00 -34.79 -37.18
N LEU A 633 2.13 -33.77 -37.23
CA LEU A 633 1.60 -33.20 -38.47
C LEU A 633 2.53 -32.20 -39.17
N GLU A 634 3.74 -31.94 -38.66
CA GLU A 634 4.70 -31.05 -39.33
C GLU A 634 5.39 -31.64 -40.57
N MET A 635 5.40 -32.97 -40.75
CA MET A 635 6.30 -33.61 -41.72
C MET A 635 5.84 -33.72 -43.19
N ASN A 636 4.63 -33.27 -43.59
CA ASN A 636 4.09 -33.60 -44.92
C ASN A 636 3.72 -32.41 -45.84
N GLU A 637 4.48 -31.31 -45.89
CA GLU A 637 4.15 -30.19 -46.82
C GLU A 637 5.22 -29.86 -47.89
N ASP A 638 6.33 -30.62 -48.03
CA ASP A 638 7.37 -30.33 -49.02
C ASP A 638 7.56 -31.37 -50.17
N GLU A 639 6.68 -32.36 -50.34
CA GLU A 639 6.75 -33.30 -51.48
C GLU A 639 5.59 -33.12 -52.47
N ASP A 640 5.68 -32.05 -53.26
CA ASP A 640 5.08 -31.97 -54.60
C ASP A 640 6.23 -31.73 -55.60
N ASP A 641 7.01 -32.78 -55.89
CA ASP A 641 7.75 -32.92 -57.15
C ASP A 641 8.14 -34.40 -57.40
N GLU A 642 8.10 -34.80 -58.67
CA GLU A 642 7.97 -36.16 -59.19
C GLU A 642 9.06 -37.21 -58.81
N ALA A 643 8.59 -38.48 -58.78
CA ALA A 643 9.28 -39.73 -59.11
C ALA A 643 10.06 -40.52 -58.01
N ALA A 644 9.39 -41.59 -57.56
CA ALA A 644 9.88 -42.97 -57.33
C ALA A 644 11.06 -43.23 -56.34
N ALA A 645 10.73 -43.78 -55.16
CA ALA A 645 11.28 -45.03 -54.61
C ALA A 645 10.57 -45.40 -53.28
N PRO A 646 10.41 -46.69 -52.92
CA PRO A 646 10.00 -47.11 -51.58
C PRO A 646 11.23 -47.46 -50.74
N ALA A 647 11.45 -46.76 -49.62
CA ALA A 647 12.36 -47.16 -48.55
C ALA A 647 11.86 -46.46 -47.26
N GLU A 648 11.27 -47.17 -46.32
CA GLU A 648 11.89 -47.93 -45.20
C GLU A 648 11.89 -47.08 -43.90
N ASP A 649 11.16 -47.61 -42.91
CA ASP A 649 11.29 -47.47 -41.45
C ASP A 649 11.60 -46.08 -40.83
N ASP A 650 10.54 -45.34 -40.48
CA ASP A 650 10.55 -44.32 -39.42
C ASP A 650 9.77 -44.86 -38.20
N GLU A 651 10.38 -45.76 -37.41
CA GLU A 651 9.79 -46.29 -36.16
C GLU A 651 10.04 -45.42 -34.90
N ASP A 652 10.66 -44.24 -35.01
CA ASP A 652 11.09 -43.46 -33.82
C ASP A 652 10.22 -42.23 -33.45
N ASP A 653 9.19 -41.87 -34.23
CA ASP A 653 8.43 -40.63 -33.96
C ASP A 653 7.18 -40.82 -33.06
N ASP A 654 7.09 -41.98 -32.40
CA ASP A 654 5.94 -42.35 -31.58
C ASP A 654 5.76 -41.51 -30.30
N GLN A 655 6.71 -40.63 -30.00
CA GLN A 655 6.68 -39.75 -28.82
C GLN A 655 6.12 -38.35 -29.08
N LYS A 656 5.89 -37.93 -30.34
CA LYS A 656 5.30 -36.61 -30.61
C LYS A 656 3.77 -36.61 -30.37
N PRO A 657 3.22 -35.58 -29.72
CA PRO A 657 1.78 -35.48 -29.49
C PRO A 657 1.02 -35.27 -30.80
N GLY A 658 -0.15 -35.91 -30.91
CA GLY A 658 -1.08 -35.68 -32.02
C GLY A 658 -1.86 -34.36 -31.85
N LEU A 659 -2.13 -33.66 -32.96
CA LEU A 659 -2.94 -32.44 -32.99
C LEU A 659 -4.22 -32.68 -33.80
N VAL A 660 -5.38 -32.54 -33.17
CA VAL A 660 -6.68 -32.64 -33.84
C VAL A 660 -7.19 -31.25 -34.19
N ILE A 661 -7.56 -31.03 -35.46
CA ILE A 661 -8.07 -29.74 -35.94
C ILE A 661 -9.48 -29.93 -36.49
N GLU A 662 -10.47 -29.39 -35.78
CA GLU A 662 -11.87 -29.41 -36.22
C GLU A 662 -12.38 -28.00 -36.59
N PRO A 663 -13.03 -27.83 -37.75
CA PRO A 663 -13.67 -26.57 -38.09
C PRO A 663 -14.95 -26.39 -37.27
N LEU A 664 -14.96 -25.39 -36.38
CA LEU A 664 -16.16 -25.03 -35.61
C LEU A 664 -17.14 -24.19 -36.46
N MET A 665 -18.28 -24.78 -36.83
CA MET A 665 -19.35 -24.09 -37.54
C MET A 665 -20.28 -23.38 -36.54
N ILE A 666 -20.08 -22.07 -36.33
CA ILE A 666 -20.95 -21.27 -35.46
C ILE A 666 -22.19 -20.82 -36.26
N GLY A 667 -23.30 -21.53 -36.11
CA GLY A 667 -24.59 -21.13 -36.65
C GLY A 667 -25.18 -19.94 -35.89
N VAL A 668 -25.20 -18.75 -36.51
CA VAL A 668 -25.89 -17.59 -35.95
C VAL A 668 -27.34 -17.59 -36.45
N GLN A 669 -28.30 -17.99 -35.60
CA GLN A 669 -29.71 -17.74 -35.87
C GLN A 669 -29.96 -16.23 -35.78
N ARG A 670 -29.99 -15.54 -36.92
CA ARG A 670 -30.53 -14.18 -36.99
C ARG A 670 -32.04 -14.29 -36.89
N LYS A 671 -32.61 -13.87 -35.75
CA LYS A 671 -34.04 -13.58 -35.63
C LYS A 671 -34.40 -12.59 -36.74
N LYS A 672 -35.28 -12.97 -37.67
CA LYS A 672 -35.82 -12.05 -38.68
C LYS A 672 -36.42 -10.84 -37.96
N PRO A 673 -36.15 -9.60 -38.39
CA PRO A 673 -36.95 -8.46 -37.95
C PRO A 673 -38.41 -8.76 -38.28
N CYS A 674 -39.31 -8.52 -37.33
CA CYS A 674 -40.74 -8.63 -37.53
C CYS A 674 -41.15 -7.58 -38.58
N ASP A 675 -41.57 -8.02 -39.77
CA ASP A 675 -42.19 -7.17 -40.77
C ASP A 675 -43.53 -6.64 -40.23
N GLN A 676 -43.56 -5.37 -39.83
CA GLN A 676 -44.81 -4.65 -39.63
C GLN A 676 -45.22 -4.02 -40.97
N THR A 677 -45.96 -4.77 -41.78
CA THR A 677 -46.73 -4.23 -42.90
C THR A 677 -47.98 -3.54 -42.36
N HIS A 678 -48.00 -2.20 -42.40
CA HIS A 678 -49.25 -1.44 -42.29
C HIS A 678 -49.88 -1.35 -43.67
N GLU A 679 -50.97 -2.09 -43.88
CA GLU A 679 -51.90 -1.89 -44.99
C GLU A 679 -52.64 -0.55 -44.83
N MET A 680 -52.76 0.21 -45.91
CA MET A 680 -53.73 1.31 -46.07
C MET A 680 -54.51 1.04 -47.37
N PRO A 681 -55.85 1.17 -47.36
CA PRO A 681 -56.70 0.83 -48.49
C PRO A 681 -56.73 1.96 -49.53
N GLY A 682 -56.92 1.56 -50.79
CA GLY A 682 -56.66 2.38 -51.97
C GLY A 682 -57.78 3.30 -52.47
N ASN A 683 -57.43 3.96 -53.58
CA ASN A 683 -58.26 4.53 -54.64
C ASN A 683 -57.29 5.26 -55.61
N SER A 684 -57.52 5.46 -56.89
CA SER A 684 -58.12 4.73 -58.01
C SER A 684 -57.88 5.66 -59.21
N TYR A 685 -57.47 5.11 -60.38
CA TYR A 685 -57.34 5.75 -61.71
C TYR A 685 -56.29 6.87 -61.86
N ALA A 686 -55.66 7.13 -63.01
CA ALA A 686 -55.21 6.42 -64.21
C ALA A 686 -54.64 7.53 -65.13
N GLU A 687 -53.43 7.32 -65.70
CA GLU A 687 -52.93 7.85 -67.00
C GLU A 687 -52.97 9.38 -67.29
N THR A 688 -51.98 10.09 -67.85
CA THR A 688 -50.64 9.85 -68.41
C THR A 688 -50.02 11.24 -68.68
N THR A 689 -48.69 11.31 -68.79
CA THR A 689 -47.87 12.38 -69.44
C THR A 689 -47.96 13.80 -68.85
N GLY A 690 -46.91 14.49 -68.42
CA GLY A 690 -45.51 14.48 -68.83
C GLY A 690 -45.13 15.92 -69.17
N ASP A 691 -44.79 16.76 -68.18
CA ASP A 691 -44.12 18.06 -68.38
C ASP A 691 -43.56 18.65 -67.06
N VAL A 692 -42.24 18.60 -66.91
CA VAL A 692 -41.29 19.73 -66.84
C VAL A 692 -41.64 21.01 -66.01
N LEU A 693 -40.85 21.25 -64.93
CA LEU A 693 -40.28 22.52 -64.36
C LEU A 693 -40.63 23.01 -62.92
N ARG A 694 -39.54 23.14 -62.14
CA ARG A 694 -39.10 24.25 -61.25
C ARG A 694 -39.59 24.36 -59.79
N HIS A 695 -38.68 24.11 -58.84
CA HIS A 695 -37.95 25.13 -58.03
C HIS A 695 -37.66 24.67 -56.58
N VAL A 696 -36.37 24.47 -56.23
CA VAL A 696 -35.78 24.79 -54.91
C VAL A 696 -34.32 25.20 -55.20
N ARG A 697 -34.04 26.50 -55.32
CA ARG A 697 -33.56 27.45 -54.30
C ARG A 697 -32.14 27.19 -53.76
N GLN A 698 -31.35 28.25 -53.92
CA GLN A 698 -29.96 28.48 -53.53
C GLN A 698 -29.71 28.42 -52.01
N PRO A 699 -28.41 28.41 -51.60
CA PRO A 699 -27.92 28.17 -50.25
C PRO A 699 -27.48 29.50 -49.56
N PRO A 700 -26.53 29.50 -48.59
CA PRO A 700 -26.77 29.57 -47.15
C PRO A 700 -26.31 30.91 -46.54
N GLN A 701 -26.87 31.31 -45.39
CA GLN A 701 -26.26 32.35 -44.54
C GLN A 701 -26.44 32.09 -43.04
N LEU A 702 -25.28 31.98 -42.39
CA LEU A 702 -24.86 32.67 -41.17
C LEU A 702 -25.63 32.47 -39.84
N ALA A 703 -24.84 31.86 -38.92
CA ALA A 703 -24.52 32.39 -37.59
C ALA A 703 -25.58 32.26 -36.47
N ILE A 704 -25.46 31.17 -35.71
CA ILE A 704 -25.56 31.20 -34.25
C ILE A 704 -24.45 30.31 -33.67
N ALA A 705 -23.33 30.93 -33.34
CA ALA A 705 -22.29 30.33 -32.52
C ALA A 705 -22.72 30.41 -31.05
N ARG A 706 -22.76 29.24 -30.39
CA ARG A 706 -22.81 29.14 -28.94
C ARG A 706 -21.47 29.58 -28.36
N THR A 707 -21.59 30.45 -27.37
CA THR A 707 -20.64 30.86 -26.34
C THR A 707 -19.86 29.69 -25.72
N GLU A 708 -18.55 29.66 -25.89
CA GLU A 708 -17.61 29.12 -24.90
C GLU A 708 -17.05 30.29 -24.08
N ALA A 709 -17.21 30.19 -22.76
CA ALA A 709 -16.74 31.17 -21.80
C ALA A 709 -15.42 30.69 -21.15
N LEU A 710 -14.42 31.57 -21.27
CA LEU A 710 -13.44 31.98 -20.25
C LEU A 710 -12.32 31.01 -19.82
N ARG A 711 -11.16 31.24 -20.46
CA ARG A 711 -9.86 31.34 -19.77
C ARG A 711 -9.88 32.52 -18.79
N GLY A 712 -9.26 32.33 -17.62
CA GLY A 712 -8.98 33.39 -16.65
C GLY A 712 -7.77 33.07 -15.79
N HIS A 713 -6.62 33.63 -16.20
CA HIS A 713 -5.38 33.77 -15.43
C HIS A 713 -5.59 34.50 -14.10
N HIS A 714 -4.87 34.09 -13.05
CA HIS A 714 -4.23 34.96 -12.03
C HIS A 714 -3.29 34.07 -11.17
N GLN A 715 -1.97 34.04 -11.38
CA GLN A 715 -0.99 35.02 -10.87
C GLN A 715 -1.42 35.68 -9.55
N ARG A 716 -0.86 35.22 -8.42
CA ARG A 716 -0.71 36.06 -7.23
C ARG A 716 0.75 36.47 -7.09
N ARG A 717 0.95 37.78 -7.30
CA ARG A 717 2.15 38.54 -7.03
C ARG A 717 2.51 38.50 -5.54
N LEU A 718 3.82 38.41 -5.30
CA LEU A 718 4.52 38.97 -4.15
C LEU A 718 4.08 40.43 -3.93
N ALA A 719 3.65 40.74 -2.71
CA ALA A 719 3.57 42.10 -2.23
C ALA A 719 4.51 42.22 -1.02
N VAL A 720 5.61 42.93 -1.28
CA VAL A 720 6.50 43.56 -0.30
C VAL A 720 5.67 44.53 0.53
N TRP A 721 5.75 44.44 1.85
CA TRP A 721 5.38 45.53 2.75
C TRP A 721 6.61 45.92 3.57
N GLY A 722 7.32 46.91 3.06
CA GLY A 722 8.12 47.82 3.87
C GLY A 722 7.24 49.02 4.23
N GLY A 723 7.14 49.32 5.51
CA GLY A 723 6.32 50.42 6.03
C GLY A 723 6.78 50.80 7.42
N SER A 724 7.79 51.66 7.46
CA SER A 724 8.19 52.44 8.63
C SER A 724 7.11 53.48 8.93
N SER A 725 6.67 53.59 10.19
CA SER A 725 6.37 54.88 10.79
C SER A 725 6.19 54.78 12.30
N ASN A 726 7.00 55.55 13.01
CA ASN A 726 6.82 56.00 14.39
C ASN A 726 5.40 56.51 14.66
N THR A 727 4.86 56.23 15.85
CA THR A 727 4.15 57.26 16.63
C THR A 727 4.07 56.87 18.11
N CYS A 728 4.53 57.81 18.94
CA CYS A 728 4.43 57.82 20.39
C CYS A 728 2.99 57.66 20.89
N ARG A 729 2.82 56.96 22.01
CA ARG A 729 2.00 57.46 23.14
C ARG A 729 2.48 56.87 24.48
N ARG A 730 2.87 57.80 25.37
CA ARG A 730 2.96 57.65 26.83
C ARG A 730 1.61 57.17 27.39
N VAL A 731 1.59 56.42 28.49
CA VAL A 731 1.19 56.80 29.88
C VAL A 731 0.91 55.43 30.55
N ALA A 732 1.26 55.04 31.78
CA ALA A 732 1.95 55.59 32.94
C ALA A 732 2.42 54.42 33.84
N SER A 733 3.46 54.67 34.64
CA SER A 733 3.84 53.89 35.83
C SER A 733 2.87 54.14 37.01
N PRO A 734 2.92 53.30 38.06
CA PRO A 734 3.69 53.68 39.26
C PRO A 734 4.53 52.50 39.81
N LEU A 735 5.81 52.64 40.20
CA LEU A 735 6.34 53.09 41.52
C LEU A 735 5.49 52.59 42.72
N ALA A 736 5.99 52.03 43.82
CA ALA A 736 7.30 51.66 44.32
C ALA A 736 7.05 50.79 45.57
N GLY A 737 8.02 49.99 46.03
CA GLY A 737 7.88 49.24 47.28
C GLY A 737 9.11 48.41 47.61
N GLU A 738 10.20 49.07 48.01
CA GLU A 738 11.32 48.45 48.70
C GLU A 738 10.86 47.85 50.04
N LYS A 739 11.37 46.66 50.37
CA LYS A 739 11.66 46.25 51.76
C LYS A 739 12.74 45.17 51.78
N THR A 740 13.94 45.61 52.15
CA THR A 740 15.04 44.84 52.75
C THR A 740 14.54 44.11 54.01
N ILE A 741 15.07 42.91 54.32
CA ILE A 741 15.57 42.46 55.65
C ILE A 741 15.58 40.92 55.82
N VAL A 742 16.78 40.43 56.15
CA VAL A 742 17.15 39.29 57.03
C VAL A 742 17.22 37.85 56.48
N ARG A 743 18.49 37.47 56.38
CA ARG A 743 19.14 36.15 56.43
C ARG A 743 18.86 35.46 57.78
N GLN A 744 18.33 34.25 57.79
CA GLN A 744 18.40 33.34 58.94
C GLN A 744 18.81 31.93 58.50
N GLU A 745 19.95 31.50 59.03
CA GLU A 745 20.45 30.14 59.06
C GLU A 745 19.56 29.27 59.96
N LYS A 746 19.31 28.01 59.57
CA LYS A 746 18.85 26.96 60.49
C LYS A 746 19.68 25.70 60.32
N HIS A 747 20.38 25.38 61.40
CA HIS A 747 21.04 24.10 61.70
C HIS A 747 20.01 22.97 61.94
N PRO A 748 20.46 21.69 61.94
CA PRO A 748 19.61 20.50 61.89
C PRO A 748 19.21 20.00 63.30
N PRO A 749 18.16 19.17 63.42
CA PRO A 749 17.91 18.44 64.65
C PRO A 749 18.65 17.08 64.64
N GLY A 750 19.47 16.87 65.67
CA GLY A 750 19.96 15.56 66.07
C GLY A 750 19.06 14.89 67.12
N GLY A 751 19.31 13.59 67.31
CA GLY A 751 18.74 12.74 68.37
C GLY A 751 17.82 11.64 67.81
N ARG A 752 17.88 10.37 68.19
CA ARG A 752 18.62 9.69 69.27
C ARG A 752 18.45 8.16 69.05
N LYS A 753 19.57 7.43 69.11
CA LYS A 753 19.77 6.10 69.74
C LYS A 753 18.64 5.71 70.72
N ASP A 754 18.17 4.46 70.85
CA ASP A 754 18.96 3.27 71.19
C ASP A 754 18.09 1.99 71.27
N ARG A 755 18.77 0.82 71.26
CA ARG A 755 18.37 -0.56 71.66
C ARG A 755 17.48 -1.34 70.68
N GLY A 756 17.66 -2.64 70.41
CA GLY A 756 18.54 -3.74 70.84
C GLY A 756 17.98 -4.99 70.11
N GLY A 757 18.77 -5.88 69.51
CA GLY A 757 19.47 -6.96 70.20
C GLY A 757 18.65 -8.27 70.20
N LYS A 758 18.79 -9.09 69.16
CA LYS A 758 19.11 -10.54 69.21
C LYS A 758 19.32 -11.07 67.80
#